data_AF-A0A839QTF7-F1
#
_entry.id   AF-A0A839QTF7-F1
#
_cell.length_a   1.000
_cell.length_b   1.000
_cell.length_c   1.000
_cell.angle_alpha   90.00
_cell.angle_beta   90.00
_cell.angle_gamma   90.00
#
_symmetry.space_group_name_H-M   'P 1'
#
loop_
_entity.id
_entity.type
_entity.pdbx_description
1 polymer ?
#
loop_
_entity_poly.entity_id
_entity_poly.type
_entity_poly.pdbx_seq_one_letter_code
_entity_poly.pdbx_strand_id
1 'polypeptide(L)'
;MTSTNHSAPLRDRDDLSIYWDNHLRVAFEEAAPHDLPAMVEASIAHVVMLGETEALPSDRASRLIRGLLRLWESWAPTSSDWRPRVRSFPFDGAVEDPYYFLESELAAACDMATADLDVQLARSRNDLDAGVFRMVLRRGVLDIADILLRAVQELSDAAERNLRSLIIGHTHRRPAQPTTIAHVLSGAAEALLSQAHELLSVYDELNVSPLTSAAFAGTDIAVDSQRISDLLGFDRPFTSSYEAVAGAEHFMRVAAIQARISATGARWARVVQEWMNLGWIETPGSFSQGSSIMPQKQNPVVLEHMVSMAGAANGDLVSVYSAIAAGWYEDSNNATTDVQKHLWASVERTVRFLRLFAGVVREIRPLRLPSSAQIVSSGATTTAVAEALAVHGVPWRAAHDVVGSLFRAGEPATWHSQQVEAALRSASIEDSDGTLASIVMSSGNEPEKILARDQDGSPGEAAQKRTINGVRQRCREIQQSFGDRRQHIDDARCDLMTLARERGGRAPRTRISVIGNLNPDVVIHGRADFPAPGEEEVVPEIDLRIGGSAANTALRSAQLGVPTTLTAPVGSDPGADLLRGLAQEEGLELNLVTVNGCTPITVAAEAAHRDRSFISSLGALAEFGPEDVDDQALSAGCLLLSGYFLLPHLQGKRLAALLERAQQLGAITALDMGHPAGGWSERHRVGLFEHVFPHLDILLPNESEVLGLTGAATARDALDRFADAHPMVITKMGEQGALVQSGPRGQRRVTSVPAPRVSPVDTVGAGDAFNAVFLTEFMRHKDPEEAARTAVSTTSRAISLPSSLRDDVFRKHRTDRGNDSV
;
A
#
# COMPACT_ATOMS: atom_id res chain seq x y z
N MET A 1 4.76 -4.98 25.17
CA MET A 1 3.94 -6.11 25.62
C MET A 1 2.78 -6.22 24.67
N THR A 2 2.84 -7.22 23.81
CA THR A 2 1.96 -7.51 22.68
C THR A 2 0.55 -7.84 23.15
N SER A 3 -0.47 -7.21 22.56
CA SER A 3 -1.88 -7.51 22.80
C SER A 3 -2.15 -8.97 22.42
N THR A 4 -2.28 -9.81 23.43
CA THR A 4 -2.81 -11.15 23.30
C THR A 4 -4.25 -11.05 22.82
N ASN A 5 -4.54 -11.73 21.70
CA ASN A 5 -5.89 -12.15 21.31
C ASN A 5 -6.54 -12.86 22.51
N HIS A 6 -7.25 -12.10 23.34
CA HIS A 6 -8.38 -12.66 24.06
C HIS A 6 -9.46 -12.83 23.00
N SER A 7 -9.72 -14.07 22.60
CA SER A 7 -11.04 -14.42 22.11
C SER A 7 -12.02 -13.84 23.11
N ALA A 8 -12.73 -12.77 22.72
CA ALA A 8 -13.80 -12.23 23.53
C ALA A 8 -14.72 -13.41 23.91
N PRO A 9 -15.21 -13.51 25.16
CA PRO A 9 -16.28 -14.47 25.46
C PRO A 9 -17.38 -14.32 24.40
N LEU A 10 -18.11 -15.40 24.09
CA LEU A 10 -19.38 -15.34 23.35
C LEU A 10 -20.28 -14.34 24.07
N ARG A 11 -20.10 -13.06 23.77
CA ARG A 11 -20.89 -11.95 24.29
C ARG A 11 -21.92 -11.77 23.23
N ASP A 12 -23.03 -12.48 23.42
CA ASP A 12 -24.23 -12.22 22.66
C ASP A 12 -24.46 -10.71 22.74
N ARG A 13 -24.47 -10.06 21.57
CA ARG A 13 -24.85 -8.65 21.50
C ARG A 13 -26.36 -8.59 21.61
N ASP A 14 -26.85 -8.27 22.80
CA ASP A 14 -28.28 -8.15 23.10
C ASP A 14 -29.03 -7.17 22.17
N ASP A 15 -28.29 -6.28 21.50
CA ASP A 15 -28.83 -5.30 20.57
C ASP A 15 -28.87 -5.78 19.11
N LEU A 16 -28.30 -6.95 18.80
CA LEU A 16 -28.39 -7.61 17.49
C LEU A 16 -29.35 -8.81 17.55
N SER A 17 -29.94 -9.14 16.40
CA SER A 17 -30.67 -10.41 16.29
C SER A 17 -29.71 -11.60 16.26
N ILE A 18 -30.21 -12.80 16.61
CA ILE A 18 -29.42 -14.04 16.65
C ILE A 18 -28.68 -14.28 15.32
N TYR A 19 -29.35 -14.06 14.18
CA TYR A 19 -28.74 -14.24 12.86
C TYR A 19 -27.62 -13.22 12.58
N TRP A 20 -27.84 -11.97 12.98
CA TRP A 20 -26.87 -10.90 12.78
C TRP A 20 -25.60 -11.13 13.60
N ASP A 21 -25.73 -11.53 14.87
CA ASP A 21 -24.57 -11.75 15.74
C ASP A 21 -23.81 -13.04 15.40
N ASN A 22 -24.52 -14.12 15.08
CA ASN A 22 -23.89 -15.44 14.91
C ASN A 22 -23.45 -15.76 13.49
N HIS A 23 -23.97 -15.07 12.48
CA HIS A 23 -23.62 -15.32 11.09
C HIS A 23 -23.12 -14.06 10.38
N LEU A 24 -23.93 -13.01 10.27
CA LEU A 24 -23.57 -11.84 9.46
C LEU A 24 -22.33 -11.12 10.02
N ARG A 25 -22.27 -10.89 11.33
CA ARG A 25 -21.09 -10.30 11.96
C ARG A 25 -19.82 -11.10 11.70
N VAL A 26 -19.89 -12.42 11.87
CA VAL A 26 -18.72 -13.31 11.67
C VAL A 26 -18.29 -13.31 10.20
N ALA A 27 -19.24 -13.44 9.28
CA ALA A 27 -18.96 -13.38 7.84
C ALA A 27 -18.36 -12.03 7.44
N PHE A 28 -18.90 -10.92 7.97
CA PHE A 28 -18.40 -9.57 7.73
C PHE A 28 -16.98 -9.39 8.26
N GLU A 29 -16.72 -9.72 9.53
CA GLU A 29 -15.41 -9.55 10.16
C GLU A 29 -14.32 -10.37 9.45
N GLU A 30 -14.69 -11.54 8.91
CA GLU A 30 -13.80 -12.38 8.10
C GLU A 30 -13.57 -11.80 6.68
N ALA A 31 -14.63 -11.33 6.01
CA ALA A 31 -14.58 -10.91 4.60
C ALA A 31 -14.08 -9.47 4.40
N ALA A 32 -14.53 -8.53 5.23
CA ALA A 32 -14.31 -7.10 5.04
C ALA A 32 -12.84 -6.69 4.85
N PRO A 33 -11.85 -7.24 5.59
CA PRO A 33 -10.44 -6.94 5.35
C PRO A 33 -10.00 -7.31 3.94
N HIS A 34 -10.47 -8.44 3.41
CA HIS A 34 -10.08 -8.92 2.09
C HIS A 34 -10.82 -8.21 0.96
N ASP A 35 -12.13 -8.02 1.11
CA ASP A 35 -13.00 -7.66 0.01
C ASP A 35 -13.14 -6.14 -0.17
N LEU A 36 -13.23 -5.35 0.91
CA LEU A 36 -13.51 -3.91 0.82
C LEU A 36 -12.49 -3.14 -0.05
N PRO A 37 -11.16 -3.31 0.10
CA PRO A 37 -10.21 -2.63 -0.76
C PRO A 37 -10.37 -3.02 -2.25
N ALA A 38 -10.62 -4.30 -2.53
CA ALA A 38 -10.82 -4.79 -3.90
C ALA A 38 -12.17 -4.32 -4.48
N MET A 39 -13.22 -4.22 -3.67
CA MET A 39 -14.51 -3.64 -4.06
C MET A 39 -14.38 -2.15 -4.41
N VAL A 40 -13.55 -1.38 -3.68
CA VAL A 40 -13.25 0.01 -4.03
C VAL A 40 -12.54 0.07 -5.39
N GLU A 41 -11.51 -0.75 -5.61
CA GLU A 41 -10.80 -0.82 -6.91
C GLU A 41 -11.73 -1.15 -8.07
N ALA A 42 -12.54 -2.21 -7.92
CA ALA A 42 -13.53 -2.61 -8.91
C ALA A 42 -14.59 -1.52 -9.16
N SER A 43 -14.99 -0.80 -8.11
CA SER A 43 -15.94 0.32 -8.23
C SER A 43 -15.35 1.53 -8.94
N ILE A 44 -14.05 1.83 -8.76
CA ILE A 44 -13.39 2.89 -9.53
C ILE A 44 -13.41 2.54 -11.02
N ALA A 45 -13.01 1.31 -11.38
CA ALA A 45 -13.05 0.85 -12.77
C ALA A 45 -14.47 0.89 -13.36
N HIS A 46 -15.47 0.49 -12.58
CA HIS A 46 -16.87 0.52 -12.99
C HIS A 46 -17.37 1.94 -13.30
N VAL A 47 -17.14 2.90 -12.40
CA VAL A 47 -17.58 4.29 -12.61
C VAL A 47 -16.81 4.96 -13.74
N VAL A 48 -15.52 4.66 -13.90
CA VAL A 48 -14.73 5.11 -15.06
C VAL A 48 -15.37 4.61 -16.36
N MET A 49 -15.71 3.32 -16.44
CA MET A 49 -16.39 2.74 -17.61
C MET A 49 -17.75 3.40 -17.86
N LEU A 50 -18.59 3.59 -16.84
CA LEU A 50 -19.90 4.24 -16.99
C LEU A 50 -19.79 5.67 -17.52
N GLY A 51 -18.74 6.40 -17.12
CA GLY A 51 -18.45 7.74 -17.67
C GLY A 51 -17.91 7.70 -19.11
N GLU A 52 -17.22 6.64 -19.51
CA GLU A 52 -16.72 6.42 -20.89
C GLU A 52 -17.81 6.01 -21.86
N THR A 53 -18.78 5.19 -21.41
CA THR A 53 -19.92 4.77 -22.21
C THR A 53 -21.07 5.78 -22.21
N GLU A 54 -20.88 6.93 -21.55
CA GLU A 54 -21.90 7.97 -21.35
C GLU A 54 -23.17 7.46 -20.64
N ALA A 55 -23.10 6.28 -20.00
CA ALA A 55 -24.19 5.72 -19.20
C ALA A 55 -24.43 6.50 -17.92
N LEU A 56 -23.40 7.20 -17.41
CA LEU A 56 -23.49 8.08 -16.26
C LEU A 56 -22.98 9.49 -16.61
N PRO A 57 -23.72 10.57 -16.28
CA PRO A 57 -23.27 11.94 -16.49
C PRO A 57 -21.90 12.22 -15.86
N SER A 58 -21.06 12.98 -16.56
CA SER A 58 -19.65 13.18 -16.20
C SER A 58 -19.45 13.79 -14.81
N ASP A 59 -20.35 14.69 -14.38
CA ASP A 59 -20.30 15.33 -13.07
C ASP A 59 -20.62 14.35 -11.92
N ARG A 60 -21.59 13.45 -12.13
CA ARG A 60 -21.94 12.38 -11.20
C ARG A 60 -20.82 11.34 -11.11
N ALA A 61 -20.29 10.91 -12.27
CA ALA A 61 -19.14 10.01 -12.34
C ALA A 61 -17.92 10.59 -11.61
N SER A 62 -17.59 11.87 -11.87
CA SER A 62 -16.46 12.56 -11.22
C SER A 62 -16.62 12.59 -9.69
N ARG A 63 -17.85 12.83 -9.19
CA ARG A 63 -18.14 12.86 -7.75
C ARG A 63 -17.92 11.50 -7.09
N LEU A 64 -18.43 10.43 -7.69
CA LEU A 64 -18.23 9.06 -7.21
C LEU A 64 -16.76 8.67 -7.22
N ILE A 65 -16.04 8.98 -8.30
CA ILE A 65 -14.60 8.68 -8.41
C ILE A 65 -13.81 9.38 -7.28
N ARG A 66 -14.12 10.63 -6.94
CA ARG A 66 -13.47 11.32 -5.80
C ARG A 66 -13.75 10.63 -4.46
N GLY A 67 -14.99 10.19 -4.22
CA GLY A 67 -15.35 9.43 -3.02
C GLY A 67 -14.58 8.11 -2.94
N LEU A 68 -14.57 7.36 -4.03
CA LEU A 68 -13.85 6.08 -4.12
C LEU A 68 -12.33 6.25 -3.96
N LEU A 69 -11.73 7.31 -4.52
CA LEU A 69 -10.30 7.61 -4.32
C LEU A 69 -9.98 7.92 -2.85
N ARG A 70 -10.85 8.64 -2.12
CA ARG A 70 -10.69 8.86 -0.68
C ARG A 70 -10.71 7.55 0.11
N LEU A 71 -11.66 6.66 -0.20
CA LEU A 71 -11.73 5.34 0.42
C LEU A 71 -10.49 4.50 0.09
N TRP A 72 -10.05 4.52 -1.18
CA TRP A 72 -8.85 3.84 -1.62
C TRP A 72 -7.62 4.34 -0.85
N GLU A 73 -7.42 5.64 -0.72
CA GLU A 73 -6.27 6.19 0.03
C GLU A 73 -6.26 5.80 1.51
N SER A 74 -7.44 5.63 2.11
CA SER A 74 -7.61 5.19 3.49
C SER A 74 -7.36 3.69 3.69
N TRP A 75 -7.92 2.85 2.81
CA TRP A 75 -8.00 1.40 3.02
C TRP A 75 -6.98 0.59 2.23
N ALA A 76 -6.51 1.11 1.09
CA ALA A 76 -5.74 0.34 0.13
C ALA A 76 -4.37 -0.10 0.68
N PRO A 77 -3.82 -1.20 0.12
CA PRO A 77 -2.51 -1.68 0.50
C PRO A 77 -1.39 -0.65 0.26
N THR A 78 -0.26 -0.81 0.95
CA THR A 78 0.95 -0.01 0.66
C THR A 78 1.65 -0.56 -0.58
N SER A 79 2.44 0.25 -1.29
CA SER A 79 3.18 -0.19 -2.50
C SER A 79 4.12 -1.38 -2.26
N SER A 80 4.49 -1.68 -1.01
CA SER A 80 5.37 -2.79 -0.63
C SER A 80 4.66 -4.05 -0.12
N ASP A 81 3.39 -3.97 0.27
CA ASP A 81 2.63 -5.11 0.80
C ASP A 81 1.19 -5.01 0.30
N TRP A 82 0.75 -6.01 -0.48
CA TRP A 82 -0.61 -6.06 -1.04
C TRP A 82 -1.65 -6.38 0.03
N ARG A 83 -1.24 -6.76 1.25
CA ARG A 83 -2.17 -6.93 2.35
C ARG A 83 -2.82 -5.59 2.71
N PRO A 84 -4.13 -5.58 3.03
CA PRO A 84 -4.86 -4.38 3.43
C PRO A 84 -4.14 -3.63 4.56
N ARG A 85 -4.13 -2.28 4.49
CA ARG A 85 -3.63 -1.44 5.60
C ARG A 85 -4.51 -1.62 6.84
N VAL A 86 -5.82 -1.64 6.61
CA VAL A 86 -6.84 -1.85 7.64
C VAL A 86 -7.04 -3.34 7.84
N ARG A 87 -6.77 -3.82 9.05
CA ARG A 87 -6.88 -5.25 9.39
C ARG A 87 -8.22 -5.64 10.02
N SER A 88 -9.07 -4.66 10.31
CA SER A 88 -10.38 -4.86 10.91
C SER A 88 -11.27 -3.67 10.59
N PHE A 89 -12.50 -3.96 10.18
CA PHE A 89 -13.57 -3.01 9.98
C PHE A 89 -14.62 -3.23 11.08
N PRO A 90 -15.15 -2.18 11.71
CA PRO A 90 -16.13 -2.34 12.78
C PRO A 90 -17.47 -2.83 12.21
N PHE A 91 -18.06 -3.85 12.85
CA PHE A 91 -19.43 -4.27 12.58
C PHE A 91 -20.33 -3.76 13.71
N ASP A 92 -21.11 -2.72 13.44
CA ASP A 92 -22.04 -2.12 14.41
C ASP A 92 -23.47 -2.65 14.29
N GLY A 93 -23.79 -3.39 13.22
CA GLY A 93 -25.11 -3.93 12.92
C GLY A 93 -26.00 -3.00 12.11
N ALA A 94 -25.46 -1.90 11.56
CA ALA A 94 -26.22 -1.01 10.68
C ALA A 94 -26.50 -1.62 9.29
N VAL A 95 -25.61 -2.49 8.82
CA VAL A 95 -25.64 -3.13 7.50
C VAL A 95 -25.21 -4.59 7.58
N GLU A 96 -25.77 -5.44 6.72
CA GLU A 96 -25.64 -6.89 6.80
C GLU A 96 -24.31 -7.44 6.29
N ASP A 97 -23.63 -6.74 5.39
CA ASP A 97 -22.50 -7.26 4.65
C ASP A 97 -21.48 -6.15 4.24
N PRO A 98 -20.30 -6.54 3.71
CA PRO A 98 -19.30 -5.58 3.24
C PRO A 98 -19.76 -4.69 2.09
N TYR A 99 -20.71 -5.12 1.26
CA TYR A 99 -21.21 -4.33 0.13
C TYR A 99 -21.97 -3.10 0.62
N TYR A 100 -22.96 -3.28 1.49
CA TYR A 100 -23.73 -2.15 2.03
C TYR A 100 -22.89 -1.27 2.95
N PHE A 101 -21.88 -1.85 3.61
CA PHE A 101 -20.89 -1.07 4.34
C PHE A 101 -20.10 -0.15 3.41
N LEU A 102 -19.57 -0.67 2.29
CA LEU A 102 -18.91 0.16 1.28
C LEU A 102 -19.84 1.26 0.74
N GLU A 103 -21.11 0.94 0.49
CA GLU A 103 -22.08 1.89 -0.02
C GLU A 103 -22.33 3.05 0.97
N SER A 104 -22.50 2.74 2.25
CA SER A 104 -22.62 3.74 3.33
C SER A 104 -21.37 4.61 3.43
N GLU A 105 -20.19 4.01 3.44
CA GLU A 105 -18.92 4.73 3.52
C GLU A 105 -18.67 5.59 2.26
N LEU A 106 -19.11 5.14 1.08
CA LEU A 106 -19.00 5.90 -0.15
C LEU A 106 -19.97 7.09 -0.18
N ALA A 107 -21.19 6.92 0.29
CA ALA A 107 -22.16 8.01 0.45
C ALA A 107 -21.59 9.11 1.35
N ALA A 108 -21.08 8.71 2.52
CA ALA A 108 -20.40 9.59 3.45
C ALA A 108 -19.19 10.27 2.80
N ALA A 109 -18.33 9.50 2.13
CA ALA A 109 -17.17 10.05 1.43
C ALA A 109 -17.58 11.04 0.34
N CYS A 110 -18.73 10.88 -0.31
CA CYS A 110 -19.22 11.77 -1.36
C CYS A 110 -20.06 12.97 -0.87
N ASP A 111 -20.31 13.09 0.44
CA ASP A 111 -21.24 14.05 1.03
C ASP A 111 -22.66 13.98 0.43
N MET A 112 -23.18 12.77 0.20
CA MET A 112 -24.53 12.55 -0.34
C MET A 112 -25.30 11.49 0.43
N ALA A 113 -26.61 11.43 0.23
CA ALA A 113 -27.40 10.31 0.73
C ALA A 113 -27.15 9.05 -0.10
N THR A 114 -27.25 7.87 0.51
CA THR A 114 -27.14 6.58 -0.19
C THR A 114 -28.11 6.46 -1.36
N ALA A 115 -29.31 7.02 -1.25
CA ALA A 115 -30.32 7.03 -2.32
C ALA A 115 -29.88 7.79 -3.60
N ASP A 116 -28.85 8.62 -3.51
CA ASP A 116 -28.32 9.40 -4.63
C ASP A 116 -27.08 8.75 -5.30
N LEU A 117 -26.60 7.60 -4.78
CA LEU A 117 -25.43 6.88 -5.31
C LEU A 117 -25.76 6.11 -6.59
N ASP A 118 -25.07 6.42 -7.69
CA ASP A 118 -25.18 5.66 -8.95
C ASP A 118 -24.13 4.56 -9.11
N VAL A 119 -23.32 4.30 -8.09
CA VAL A 119 -22.21 3.32 -8.20
C VAL A 119 -22.71 1.92 -8.60
N GLN A 120 -23.99 1.63 -8.33
CA GLN A 120 -24.64 0.36 -8.65
C GLN A 120 -25.34 0.32 -10.02
N LEU A 121 -25.37 1.43 -10.75
CA LEU A 121 -25.94 1.46 -12.09
C LEU A 121 -25.27 0.40 -12.97
N ALA A 122 -26.07 -0.45 -13.63
CA ALA A 122 -25.60 -1.54 -14.49
C ALA A 122 -24.72 -2.60 -13.79
N ARG A 123 -24.86 -2.79 -12.47
CA ARG A 123 -24.08 -3.74 -11.66
C ARG A 123 -24.95 -4.43 -10.60
N SER A 124 -24.55 -5.63 -10.17
CA SER A 124 -25.15 -6.32 -9.03
C SER A 124 -24.10 -6.54 -7.94
N ARG A 125 -24.54 -6.95 -6.76
CA ARG A 125 -23.62 -7.50 -5.76
C ARG A 125 -22.97 -8.79 -6.30
N ASN A 126 -23.70 -9.61 -7.06
CA ASN A 126 -23.23 -10.93 -7.47
C ASN A 126 -22.01 -10.90 -8.41
N ASP A 127 -22.04 -10.05 -9.45
CA ASP A 127 -20.88 -9.92 -10.36
C ASP A 127 -19.73 -9.15 -9.71
N LEU A 128 -20.03 -8.19 -8.82
CA LEU A 128 -19.03 -7.52 -7.99
C LEU A 128 -18.30 -8.51 -7.07
N ASP A 129 -19.04 -9.30 -6.29
CA ASP A 129 -18.49 -10.31 -5.37
C ASP A 129 -17.65 -11.32 -6.14
N ALA A 130 -18.18 -11.90 -7.23
CA ALA A 130 -17.44 -12.82 -8.08
C ALA A 130 -16.13 -12.20 -8.63
N GLY A 131 -16.17 -10.93 -9.05
CA GLY A 131 -15.00 -10.21 -9.55
C GLY A 131 -13.96 -9.97 -8.46
N VAL A 132 -14.41 -9.52 -7.29
CA VAL A 132 -13.57 -9.23 -6.13
C VAL A 132 -12.88 -10.49 -5.61
N PHE A 133 -13.61 -11.60 -5.47
CA PHE A 133 -13.04 -12.88 -5.04
C PHE A 133 -11.93 -13.33 -5.98
N ARG A 134 -12.12 -13.20 -7.30
CA ARG A 134 -11.09 -13.50 -8.31
C ARG A 134 -9.88 -12.58 -8.18
N MET A 135 -10.10 -11.27 -7.98
CA MET A 135 -9.01 -10.29 -7.77
C MET A 135 -8.15 -10.63 -6.54
N VAL A 136 -8.79 -11.01 -5.43
CA VAL A 136 -8.10 -11.39 -4.18
C VAL A 136 -7.36 -12.72 -4.35
N LEU A 137 -8.03 -13.75 -4.88
CA LEU A 137 -7.44 -15.08 -5.02
C LEU A 137 -6.31 -15.13 -6.04
N ARG A 138 -6.42 -14.42 -7.19
CA ARG A 138 -5.33 -14.40 -8.18
C ARG A 138 -4.05 -13.83 -7.58
N ARG A 139 -4.15 -12.79 -6.73
CA ARG A 139 -2.99 -12.24 -6.01
C ARG A 139 -2.44 -13.23 -4.98
N GLY A 140 -3.31 -13.92 -4.25
CA GLY A 140 -2.92 -15.00 -3.33
C GLY A 140 -2.18 -16.15 -4.02
N VAL A 141 -2.60 -16.52 -5.24
CA VAL A 141 -1.92 -17.53 -6.07
C VAL A 141 -0.52 -17.08 -6.47
N LEU A 142 -0.34 -15.83 -6.91
CA LEU A 142 0.98 -15.28 -7.23
C LEU A 142 1.92 -15.29 -6.01
N ASP A 143 1.40 -14.97 -4.83
CA ASP A 143 2.16 -15.00 -3.58
C ASP A 143 2.61 -16.40 -3.16
N ILE A 144 1.72 -17.39 -3.32
CA ILE A 144 2.08 -18.80 -3.10
C ILE A 144 3.16 -19.22 -4.09
N ALA A 145 3.04 -18.84 -5.37
CA ALA A 145 4.00 -19.18 -6.40
C ALA A 145 5.41 -18.64 -6.08
N ASP A 146 5.52 -17.38 -5.66
CA ASP A 146 6.81 -16.78 -5.29
C ASP A 146 7.52 -17.54 -4.16
N ILE A 147 6.79 -17.89 -3.11
CA ILE A 147 7.37 -18.59 -1.96
C ILE A 147 7.66 -20.05 -2.31
N LEU A 148 6.82 -20.68 -3.13
CA LEU A 148 7.03 -22.05 -3.62
C LEU A 148 8.30 -22.14 -4.49
N LEU A 149 8.50 -21.19 -5.41
CA LEU A 149 9.70 -21.14 -6.24
C LEU A 149 10.96 -20.85 -5.42
N ARG A 150 10.87 -20.01 -4.37
CA ARG A 150 11.95 -19.85 -3.40
C ARG A 150 12.25 -21.17 -2.69
N ALA A 151 11.24 -21.93 -2.27
CA ALA A 151 11.46 -23.26 -1.67
C ALA A 151 12.14 -24.24 -2.65
N VAL A 152 11.80 -24.20 -3.94
CA VAL A 152 12.48 -24.99 -4.99
C VAL A 152 13.95 -24.58 -5.13
N GLN A 153 14.26 -23.29 -5.07
CA GLN A 153 15.63 -22.78 -5.09
C GLN A 153 16.42 -23.26 -3.86
N GLU A 154 15.87 -23.12 -2.65
CA GLU A 154 16.50 -23.60 -1.42
C GLU A 154 16.76 -25.11 -1.45
N LEU A 155 15.83 -25.91 -2.00
CA LEU A 155 16.02 -27.35 -2.19
C LEU A 155 17.16 -27.64 -3.17
N SER A 156 17.23 -26.88 -4.27
CA SER A 156 18.29 -27.02 -5.29
C SER A 156 19.65 -26.67 -4.71
N ASP A 157 19.75 -25.61 -3.91
CA ASP A 157 20.98 -25.17 -3.25
C ASP A 157 21.40 -26.15 -2.15
N ALA A 158 20.44 -26.67 -1.38
CA ALA A 158 20.69 -27.73 -0.40
C ALA A 158 21.13 -29.03 -1.08
N ALA A 159 20.56 -29.39 -2.24
CA ALA A 159 20.96 -30.55 -3.02
C ALA A 159 22.41 -30.40 -3.53
N GLU A 160 22.75 -29.24 -4.11
CA GLU A 160 24.11 -28.99 -4.63
C GLU A 160 25.18 -29.09 -3.53
N ARG A 161 24.89 -28.58 -2.32
CA ARG A 161 25.79 -28.71 -1.16
C ARG A 161 25.99 -30.14 -0.68
N ASN A 162 25.08 -31.05 -1.03
CA ASN A 162 25.01 -32.42 -0.50
C ASN A 162 25.21 -33.51 -1.57
N LEU A 163 25.84 -33.19 -2.71
CA LEU A 163 26.04 -34.11 -3.84
C LEU A 163 26.76 -35.41 -3.44
N ARG A 164 27.62 -35.35 -2.42
CA ARG A 164 28.42 -36.48 -1.92
C ARG A 164 27.93 -37.06 -0.60
N SER A 165 26.83 -36.54 -0.06
CA SER A 165 26.29 -36.97 1.24
C SER A 165 25.58 -38.32 1.10
N LEU A 166 26.37 -39.40 1.11
CA LEU A 166 25.92 -40.78 0.91
C LEU A 166 25.05 -41.26 2.08
N ILE A 167 23.89 -41.82 1.77
CA ILE A 167 22.90 -42.35 2.72
C ILE A 167 22.30 -43.66 2.19
N ILE A 168 21.56 -44.35 3.07
CA ILE A 168 20.80 -45.54 2.69
C ILE A 168 19.41 -45.11 2.20
N GLY A 169 19.10 -45.37 0.94
CA GLY A 169 17.76 -45.18 0.39
C GLY A 169 16.77 -46.17 1.00
N HIS A 170 15.51 -45.75 1.18
CA HIS A 170 14.49 -46.59 1.80
C HIS A 170 13.27 -46.76 0.90
N THR A 171 12.76 -47.99 0.82
CA THR A 171 11.43 -48.31 0.28
C THR A 171 10.67 -49.11 1.34
N HIS A 172 9.39 -48.81 1.55
CA HIS A 172 8.60 -49.42 2.64
C HIS A 172 9.26 -49.33 4.03
N ARG A 173 10.05 -48.27 4.28
CA ARG A 173 10.85 -48.08 5.51
C ARG A 173 11.88 -49.19 5.76
N ARG A 174 12.34 -49.87 4.70
CA ARG A 174 13.45 -50.83 4.71
C ARG A 174 14.59 -50.32 3.82
N PRO A 175 15.86 -50.63 4.17
CA PRO A 175 17.00 -50.36 3.30
C PRO A 175 16.78 -50.89 1.88
N ALA A 176 17.07 -50.07 0.88
CA ALA A 176 16.94 -50.40 -0.53
C ALA A 176 18.30 -50.32 -1.24
N GLN A 177 18.65 -49.18 -1.82
CA GLN A 177 19.95 -48.94 -2.47
C GLN A 177 20.65 -47.73 -1.86
N PRO A 178 21.99 -47.62 -1.94
CA PRO A 178 22.70 -46.40 -1.62
C PRO A 178 22.20 -45.24 -2.49
N THR A 179 22.11 -44.05 -1.90
CA THR A 179 21.72 -42.82 -2.59
C THR A 179 22.39 -41.64 -1.89
N THR A 180 22.10 -40.41 -2.30
CA THR A 180 22.61 -39.20 -1.66
C THR A 180 21.47 -38.35 -1.10
N ILE A 181 21.77 -37.52 -0.09
CA ILE A 181 20.85 -36.46 0.36
C ILE A 181 20.48 -35.57 -0.84
N ALA A 182 21.45 -35.22 -1.70
CA ALA A 182 21.19 -34.45 -2.92
C ALA A 182 20.10 -35.07 -3.79
N HIS A 183 20.18 -36.37 -4.06
CA HIS A 183 19.21 -37.05 -4.91
C HIS A 183 17.77 -36.91 -4.39
N VAL A 184 17.58 -37.05 -3.07
CA VAL A 184 16.25 -36.91 -2.45
C VAL A 184 15.77 -35.45 -2.48
N LEU A 185 16.67 -34.48 -2.23
CA LEU A 185 16.33 -33.05 -2.27
C LEU A 185 16.02 -32.57 -3.69
N SER A 186 16.77 -33.02 -4.71
CA SER A 186 16.48 -32.75 -6.12
C SER A 186 15.10 -33.29 -6.52
N GLY A 187 14.75 -34.50 -6.08
CA GLY A 187 13.42 -35.07 -6.35
C GLY A 187 12.29 -34.26 -5.69
N ALA A 188 12.52 -33.73 -4.47
CA ALA A 188 11.57 -32.83 -3.84
C ALA A 188 11.45 -31.48 -4.59
N ALA A 189 12.57 -30.95 -5.10
CA ALA A 189 12.59 -29.72 -5.88
C ALA A 189 11.76 -29.86 -7.17
N GLU A 190 11.94 -30.98 -7.88
CA GLU A 190 11.18 -31.28 -9.10
C GLU A 190 9.67 -31.44 -8.82
N ALA A 191 9.32 -32.11 -7.72
CA ALA A 191 7.91 -32.28 -7.32
C ALA A 191 7.21 -30.95 -7.01
N LEU A 192 7.89 -30.01 -6.33
CA LEU A 192 7.35 -28.69 -6.04
C LEU A 192 7.36 -27.77 -7.28
N LEU A 193 8.36 -27.88 -8.14
CA LEU A 193 8.42 -27.13 -9.39
C LEU A 193 7.27 -27.49 -10.34
N SER A 194 6.91 -28.79 -10.41
CA SER A 194 5.72 -29.22 -11.16
C SER A 194 4.43 -28.57 -10.65
N GLN A 195 4.32 -28.33 -9.35
CA GLN A 195 3.16 -27.70 -8.72
C GLN A 195 3.16 -26.18 -8.94
N ALA A 196 4.35 -25.56 -8.94
CA ALA A 196 4.49 -24.16 -9.35
C ALA A 196 4.06 -23.94 -10.81
N HIS A 197 4.35 -24.90 -11.70
CA HIS A 197 3.87 -24.84 -13.08
C HIS A 197 2.34 -24.94 -13.18
N GLU A 198 1.71 -25.81 -12.38
CA GLU A 198 0.25 -25.95 -12.35
C GLU A 198 -0.46 -24.65 -11.91
N LEU A 199 0.13 -23.90 -10.97
CA LEU A 199 -0.40 -22.61 -10.52
C LEU A 199 -0.57 -21.58 -11.66
N LEU A 200 0.17 -21.69 -12.76
CA LEU A 200 -0.05 -20.85 -13.95
C LEU A 200 -1.45 -21.05 -14.52
N SER A 201 -1.85 -22.31 -14.70
CA SER A 201 -3.20 -22.64 -15.21
C SER A 201 -4.30 -22.30 -14.21
N VAL A 202 -4.03 -22.30 -12.91
CA VAL A 202 -4.97 -21.86 -11.87
C VAL A 202 -5.15 -20.35 -11.96
N TYR A 203 -4.05 -19.60 -12.11
CA TYR A 203 -4.10 -18.16 -12.34
C TYR A 203 -4.91 -17.81 -13.59
N ASP A 204 -4.65 -18.48 -14.72
CA ASP A 204 -5.33 -18.19 -15.99
C ASP A 204 -6.86 -18.39 -15.90
N GLU A 205 -7.34 -19.30 -15.04
CA GLU A 205 -8.78 -19.48 -14.79
C GLU A 205 -9.35 -18.41 -13.85
N LEU A 206 -8.56 -17.92 -12.89
CA LEU A 206 -8.94 -16.81 -12.02
C LEU A 206 -8.97 -15.48 -12.77
N ASN A 207 -8.10 -15.29 -13.77
CA ASN A 207 -7.89 -14.02 -14.46
C ASN A 207 -8.89 -13.74 -15.61
N VAL A 208 -10.17 -14.07 -15.37
CA VAL A 208 -11.30 -13.81 -16.27
C VAL A 208 -12.32 -12.96 -15.52
N SER A 209 -12.71 -11.81 -16.08
CA SER A 209 -13.57 -10.83 -15.41
C SER A 209 -15.06 -11.22 -15.50
N PRO A 210 -15.79 -11.32 -14.38
CA PRO A 210 -17.23 -11.54 -14.38
C PRO A 210 -18.04 -10.23 -14.36
N LEU A 211 -17.38 -9.10 -14.11
CA LEU A 211 -18.01 -7.79 -13.97
C LEU A 211 -18.78 -7.41 -15.24
N THR A 212 -19.88 -6.67 -15.07
CA THR A 212 -20.92 -6.32 -16.08
C THR A 212 -21.97 -7.41 -16.35
N SER A 213 -21.84 -8.57 -15.69
CA SER A 213 -22.87 -9.62 -15.75
C SER A 213 -24.12 -9.27 -14.96
N ALA A 214 -24.05 -8.22 -14.12
CA ALA A 214 -25.08 -7.83 -13.17
C ALA A 214 -25.53 -9.04 -12.35
N ALA A 215 -26.83 -9.28 -12.21
CA ALA A 215 -27.30 -10.42 -11.41
C ALA A 215 -26.91 -11.78 -12.00
N PHE A 216 -26.97 -11.92 -13.33
CA PHE A 216 -26.60 -13.10 -14.14
C PHE A 216 -26.98 -12.93 -15.63
N ALA A 217 -27.85 -11.95 -15.96
CA ALA A 217 -28.44 -11.77 -17.28
C ALA A 217 -27.92 -10.53 -18.03
N GLY A 218 -26.88 -9.87 -17.51
CA GLY A 218 -26.41 -8.58 -18.04
C GLY A 218 -27.37 -7.44 -17.71
N THR A 219 -27.36 -6.41 -18.56
CA THR A 219 -28.05 -5.14 -18.32
C THR A 219 -28.47 -4.49 -19.64
N ASP A 220 -29.56 -3.70 -19.61
CA ASP A 220 -30.05 -2.91 -20.75
C ASP A 220 -29.21 -1.64 -21.00
N ILE A 221 -28.28 -1.33 -20.09
CA ILE A 221 -27.40 -0.16 -20.15
C ILE A 221 -26.17 -0.48 -20.97
N ALA A 222 -25.70 0.46 -21.79
CA ALA A 222 -24.46 0.31 -22.54
C ALA A 222 -23.26 0.22 -21.57
N VAL A 223 -22.65 -0.96 -21.51
CA VAL A 223 -21.46 -1.26 -20.70
C VAL A 223 -20.36 -1.86 -21.56
N ASP A 224 -19.10 -1.68 -21.17
CA ASP A 224 -17.94 -2.25 -21.84
C ASP A 224 -17.19 -3.22 -20.91
N SER A 225 -17.49 -4.52 -21.07
CA SER A 225 -16.88 -5.60 -20.27
C SER A 225 -15.38 -5.76 -20.53
N GLN A 226 -14.92 -5.47 -21.76
CA GLN A 226 -13.49 -5.54 -22.08
C GLN A 226 -12.76 -4.39 -21.40
N ARG A 227 -13.33 -3.18 -21.42
CA ARG A 227 -12.74 -2.02 -20.76
C ARG A 227 -12.56 -2.24 -19.26
N ILE A 228 -13.56 -2.78 -18.56
CA ILE A 228 -13.42 -3.13 -17.14
C ILE A 228 -12.35 -4.21 -16.93
N SER A 229 -12.29 -5.20 -17.83
CA SER A 229 -11.26 -6.25 -17.76
C SER A 229 -9.85 -5.63 -17.85
N ASP A 230 -9.61 -4.75 -18.82
CA ASP A 230 -8.34 -4.07 -19.02
C ASP A 230 -7.97 -3.19 -17.80
N LEU A 231 -8.91 -2.39 -17.30
CA LEU A 231 -8.71 -1.49 -16.15
C LEU A 231 -8.35 -2.25 -14.86
N LEU A 232 -8.78 -3.50 -14.73
CA LEU A 232 -8.52 -4.34 -13.57
C LEU A 232 -7.47 -5.43 -13.85
N GLY A 233 -6.81 -5.43 -15.01
CA GLY A 233 -5.76 -6.40 -15.36
C GLY A 233 -6.25 -7.85 -15.50
N PHE A 234 -7.52 -8.04 -15.85
CA PHE A 234 -8.04 -9.33 -16.30
C PHE A 234 -7.71 -9.55 -17.78
N ASP A 235 -7.49 -10.79 -18.19
CA ASP A 235 -7.10 -11.08 -19.59
C ASP A 235 -8.28 -10.93 -20.56
N ARG A 236 -9.50 -11.15 -20.06
CA ARG A 236 -10.75 -11.13 -20.85
C ARG A 236 -11.98 -11.17 -19.95
N PRO A 237 -13.16 -10.74 -20.45
CA PRO A 237 -14.43 -11.00 -19.78
C PRO A 237 -14.91 -12.45 -19.99
N PHE A 238 -15.87 -12.87 -19.18
CA PHE A 238 -16.66 -14.08 -19.45
C PHE A 238 -17.53 -13.91 -20.70
N THR A 239 -17.71 -15.01 -21.44
CA THR A 239 -18.62 -15.04 -22.59
C THR A 239 -20.08 -15.28 -22.19
N SER A 240 -20.32 -15.89 -21.03
CA SER A 240 -21.64 -16.16 -20.48
C SER A 240 -21.76 -15.43 -19.15
N SER A 241 -22.69 -14.49 -19.04
CA SER A 241 -23.00 -13.78 -17.80
C SER A 241 -23.54 -14.71 -16.71
N TYR A 242 -24.13 -15.85 -17.07
CA TYR A 242 -24.61 -16.83 -16.10
C TYR A 242 -23.43 -17.54 -15.41
N GLU A 243 -22.56 -18.19 -16.19
CA GLU A 243 -21.29 -18.78 -15.69
C GLU A 243 -20.41 -17.77 -14.95
N ALA A 244 -20.38 -16.51 -15.37
CA ALA A 244 -19.60 -15.46 -14.70
C ALA A 244 -19.94 -15.32 -13.21
N VAL A 245 -21.20 -15.57 -12.85
CA VAL A 245 -21.71 -15.39 -11.50
C VAL A 245 -21.96 -16.73 -10.78
N ALA A 246 -22.44 -17.75 -11.50
CA ALA A 246 -22.76 -19.06 -10.95
C ALA A 246 -21.53 -19.99 -10.80
N GLY A 247 -20.49 -19.79 -11.60
CA GLY A 247 -19.33 -20.69 -11.65
C GLY A 247 -18.47 -20.62 -10.39
N ALA A 248 -18.14 -21.77 -9.81
CA ALA A 248 -17.42 -21.88 -8.53
C ALA A 248 -16.22 -22.86 -8.58
N GLU A 249 -16.02 -23.55 -9.71
CA GLU A 249 -15.01 -24.60 -9.90
C GLU A 249 -13.57 -24.10 -9.70
N HIS A 250 -13.32 -22.84 -10.01
CA HIS A 250 -12.03 -22.20 -9.78
C HIS A 250 -11.61 -22.20 -8.29
N PHE A 251 -12.57 -22.12 -7.36
CA PHE A 251 -12.29 -22.25 -5.92
C PHE A 251 -11.80 -23.66 -5.55
N MET A 252 -12.39 -24.69 -6.16
CA MET A 252 -11.94 -26.07 -5.99
C MET A 252 -10.49 -26.25 -6.43
N ARG A 253 -10.12 -25.67 -7.59
CA ARG A 253 -8.74 -25.74 -8.10
C ARG A 253 -7.75 -25.06 -7.18
N VAL A 254 -8.10 -23.90 -6.62
CA VAL A 254 -7.27 -23.17 -5.64
C VAL A 254 -7.07 -24.00 -4.37
N ALA A 255 -8.14 -24.57 -3.81
CA ALA A 255 -8.03 -25.41 -2.61
C ALA A 255 -7.19 -26.67 -2.88
N ALA A 256 -7.36 -27.30 -4.05
CA ALA A 256 -6.68 -28.54 -4.41
C ALA A 256 -5.16 -28.35 -4.51
N ILE A 257 -4.70 -27.29 -5.18
CA ILE A 257 -3.26 -27.04 -5.32
C ILE A 257 -2.60 -26.69 -3.98
N GLN A 258 -3.27 -25.93 -3.11
CA GLN A 258 -2.79 -25.61 -1.76
C GLN A 258 -2.63 -26.86 -0.88
N ALA A 259 -3.63 -27.74 -0.89
CA ALA A 259 -3.58 -29.01 -0.19
C ALA A 259 -2.47 -29.92 -0.75
N ARG A 260 -2.32 -29.98 -2.08
CA ARG A 260 -1.27 -30.76 -2.76
C ARG A 260 0.15 -30.31 -2.38
N ILE A 261 0.39 -28.99 -2.36
CA ILE A 261 1.68 -28.40 -1.95
C ILE A 261 2.02 -28.81 -0.52
N SER A 262 1.08 -28.60 0.40
CA SER A 262 1.30 -28.90 1.82
C SER A 262 1.46 -30.41 2.08
N ALA A 263 0.68 -31.26 1.40
CA ALA A 263 0.80 -32.71 1.50
C ALA A 263 2.15 -33.24 0.99
N THR A 264 2.65 -32.67 -0.10
CA THR A 264 3.98 -33.00 -0.65
C THR A 264 5.07 -32.65 0.35
N GLY A 265 5.05 -31.42 0.89
CA GLY A 265 6.03 -30.99 1.88
C GLY A 265 5.93 -31.77 3.21
N ALA A 266 4.74 -32.19 3.64
CA ALA A 266 4.56 -33.01 4.84
C ALA A 266 5.07 -34.45 4.68
N ARG A 267 5.01 -35.03 3.48
CA ARG A 267 5.71 -36.29 3.17
C ARG A 267 7.22 -36.14 3.28
N TRP A 268 7.76 -35.05 2.73
CA TRP A 268 9.17 -34.72 2.84
C TRP A 268 9.61 -34.48 4.30
N ALA A 269 8.82 -33.74 5.08
CA ALA A 269 9.11 -33.45 6.49
C ALA A 269 9.31 -34.73 7.31
N ARG A 270 8.51 -35.78 7.06
CA ARG A 270 8.68 -37.09 7.70
C ARG A 270 9.96 -37.83 7.30
N VAL A 271 10.45 -37.63 6.08
CA VAL A 271 11.75 -38.17 5.64
C VAL A 271 12.89 -37.45 6.38
N VAL A 272 12.82 -36.13 6.49
CA VAL A 272 13.81 -35.32 7.19
C VAL A 272 13.82 -35.62 8.69
N GLN A 273 12.64 -35.77 9.30
CA GLN A 273 12.51 -36.16 10.71
C GLN A 273 13.17 -37.51 10.97
N GLU A 274 13.05 -38.47 10.03
CA GLU A 274 13.76 -39.75 10.13
C GLU A 274 15.27 -39.57 10.06
N TRP A 275 15.78 -38.73 9.16
CA TRP A 275 17.22 -38.48 9.06
C TRP A 275 17.78 -37.84 10.33
N MET A 276 17.02 -36.96 10.98
CA MET A 276 17.38 -36.41 12.29
C MET A 276 17.41 -37.50 13.36
N ASN A 277 16.40 -38.40 13.37
CA ASN A 277 16.34 -39.53 14.29
C ASN A 277 17.51 -40.52 14.11
N LEU A 278 17.92 -40.76 12.85
CA LEU A 278 19.08 -41.59 12.52
C LEU A 278 20.43 -40.88 12.75
N GLY A 279 20.41 -39.58 13.09
CA GLY A 279 21.61 -38.76 13.28
C GLY A 279 22.36 -38.42 11.98
N TRP A 280 21.74 -38.62 10.81
CA TRP A 280 22.34 -38.33 9.52
C TRP A 280 22.46 -36.83 9.26
N ILE A 281 21.50 -36.05 9.75
CA ILE A 281 21.51 -34.59 9.66
C ILE A 281 21.34 -33.97 11.05
N GLU A 282 21.82 -32.74 11.19
CA GLU A 282 21.65 -31.93 12.39
C GLU A 282 20.18 -31.51 12.60
N THR A 283 19.78 -31.35 13.85
CA THR A 283 18.52 -30.67 14.21
C THR A 283 18.81 -29.18 14.33
N PRO A 284 18.31 -28.32 13.42
CA PRO A 284 18.65 -26.90 13.44
C PRO A 284 18.11 -26.22 14.70
N GLY A 285 18.98 -25.52 15.44
CA GLY A 285 18.62 -24.91 16.72
C GLY A 285 17.44 -23.93 16.61
N SER A 286 17.43 -23.08 15.58
CA SER A 286 16.38 -22.08 15.31
C SER A 286 15.02 -22.70 14.94
N PHE A 287 14.98 -23.98 14.59
CA PHE A 287 13.79 -24.73 14.21
C PHE A 287 13.46 -25.86 15.19
N SER A 288 14.08 -25.81 16.37
CA SER A 288 13.91 -26.82 17.42
C SER A 288 13.28 -26.20 18.67
N GLN A 289 12.57 -27.03 19.44
CA GLN A 289 12.09 -26.69 20.77
C GLN A 289 12.81 -27.55 21.81
N GLY A 290 13.26 -26.93 22.90
CA GLY A 290 13.85 -27.64 24.03
C GLY A 290 12.82 -28.44 24.82
N SER A 291 13.29 -29.36 25.66
CA SER A 291 12.46 -30.00 26.67
C SER A 291 12.50 -29.24 27.99
N SER A 292 11.37 -29.15 28.69
CA SER A 292 11.28 -28.55 30.02
C SER A 292 11.97 -29.37 31.13
N ILE A 293 12.31 -30.64 30.88
CA ILE A 293 12.92 -31.55 31.87
C ILE A 293 14.31 -32.05 31.45
N MET A 294 14.54 -32.29 30.16
CA MET A 294 15.78 -32.88 29.65
C MET A 294 16.63 -31.83 28.92
N PRO A 295 17.78 -31.40 29.47
CA PRO A 295 18.58 -30.29 28.93
C PRO A 295 19.20 -30.58 27.55
N GLN A 296 19.44 -31.84 27.21
CA GLN A 296 20.01 -32.27 25.92
C GLN A 296 18.97 -32.44 24.80
N LYS A 297 17.67 -32.47 25.12
CA LYS A 297 16.62 -32.89 24.18
C LYS A 297 16.20 -31.73 23.28
N GLN A 298 16.54 -31.84 22.00
CA GLN A 298 16.11 -30.94 20.93
C GLN A 298 15.02 -31.60 20.09
N ASN A 299 13.82 -31.01 20.07
CA ASN A 299 12.68 -31.55 19.35
C ASN A 299 12.46 -30.80 18.03
N PRO A 300 12.43 -31.47 16.86
CA PRO A 300 12.15 -30.83 15.58
C PRO A 300 10.64 -30.60 15.38
N VAL A 301 9.98 -29.97 16.36
CA VAL A 301 8.50 -29.80 16.40
C VAL A 301 7.98 -29.00 15.21
N VAL A 302 8.83 -28.18 14.56
CA VAL A 302 8.47 -27.53 13.29
C VAL A 302 7.96 -28.52 12.24
N LEU A 303 8.55 -29.72 12.16
CA LEU A 303 8.17 -30.75 11.18
C LEU A 303 6.81 -31.36 11.53
N GLU A 304 6.51 -31.49 12.81
CA GLU A 304 5.20 -31.94 13.31
C GLU A 304 4.12 -30.89 12.99
N HIS A 305 4.40 -29.61 13.25
CA HIS A 305 3.51 -28.52 12.88
C HIS A 305 3.25 -28.47 11.38
N MET A 306 4.27 -28.71 10.54
CA MET A 306 4.11 -28.81 9.08
C MET A 306 3.15 -29.93 8.70
N VAL A 307 3.24 -31.11 9.34
CA VAL A 307 2.29 -32.20 9.10
C VAL A 307 0.88 -31.82 9.53
N SER A 308 0.70 -31.18 10.69
CA SER A 308 -0.61 -30.67 11.14
C SER A 308 -1.18 -29.62 10.18
N MET A 309 -0.35 -28.70 9.69
CA MET A 309 -0.77 -27.67 8.73
C MET A 309 -1.24 -28.28 7.41
N ALA A 310 -0.57 -29.34 6.92
CA ALA A 310 -1.01 -30.06 5.74
C ALA A 310 -2.35 -30.78 5.94
N GLY A 311 -2.58 -31.35 7.13
CA GLY A 311 -3.88 -31.93 7.50
C GLY A 311 -5.00 -30.88 7.50
N ALA A 312 -4.75 -29.70 8.04
CA ALA A 312 -5.71 -28.60 8.05
C ALA A 312 -6.02 -28.07 6.63
N ALA A 313 -4.99 -27.93 5.76
CA ALA A 313 -5.21 -27.55 4.36
C ALA A 313 -6.06 -28.58 3.60
N ASN A 314 -5.91 -29.87 3.90
CA ASN A 314 -6.78 -30.90 3.35
C ASN A 314 -8.22 -30.82 3.90
N GLY A 315 -8.39 -30.37 5.15
CA GLY A 315 -9.70 -30.07 5.71
C GLY A 315 -10.41 -28.95 4.95
N ASP A 316 -9.70 -27.85 4.68
CA ASP A 316 -10.23 -26.74 3.88
C ASP A 316 -10.61 -27.19 2.46
N LEU A 317 -9.80 -28.03 1.82
CA LEU A 317 -10.13 -28.64 0.53
C LEU A 317 -11.47 -29.40 0.57
N VAL A 318 -11.65 -30.27 1.56
CA VAL A 318 -12.88 -31.06 1.70
C VAL A 318 -14.08 -30.16 1.95
N SER A 319 -13.93 -29.13 2.80
CA SER A 319 -14.99 -28.15 3.06
C SER A 319 -15.40 -27.41 1.78
N VAL A 320 -14.45 -26.87 1.02
CA VAL A 320 -14.70 -26.16 -0.24
C VAL A 320 -15.42 -27.07 -1.25
N TYR A 321 -14.91 -28.28 -1.48
CA TYR A 321 -15.53 -29.22 -2.42
C TYR A 321 -16.95 -29.60 -2.00
N SER A 322 -17.15 -29.88 -0.71
CA SER A 322 -18.45 -30.32 -0.21
C SER A 322 -19.50 -29.21 -0.29
N ALA A 323 -19.10 -27.97 0.02
CA ALA A 323 -19.97 -26.81 -0.03
C ALA A 323 -20.43 -26.51 -1.47
N ILE A 324 -19.49 -26.48 -2.43
CA ILE A 324 -19.83 -26.25 -3.85
C ILE A 324 -20.63 -27.42 -4.43
N ALA A 325 -20.29 -28.67 -4.10
CA ALA A 325 -21.03 -29.84 -4.59
C ALA A 325 -22.49 -29.88 -4.08
N ALA A 326 -22.77 -29.25 -2.94
CA ALA A 326 -24.12 -29.09 -2.40
C ALA A 326 -24.79 -27.77 -2.85
N GLY A 327 -24.05 -26.88 -3.51
CA GLY A 327 -24.53 -25.63 -4.08
C GLY A 327 -25.44 -25.84 -5.28
N TRP A 328 -26.25 -24.82 -5.55
CA TRP A 328 -27.01 -24.75 -6.79
C TRP A 328 -26.13 -24.15 -7.88
N TYR A 329 -26.37 -24.50 -9.14
CA TYR A 329 -25.69 -23.87 -10.27
C TYR A 329 -26.35 -22.52 -10.61
N GLU A 330 -26.21 -21.58 -9.68
CA GLU A 330 -26.68 -20.20 -9.65
C GLU A 330 -25.87 -19.43 -8.60
N ASP A 331 -26.09 -18.11 -8.46
CA ASP A 331 -25.50 -17.36 -7.35
C ASP A 331 -25.99 -17.89 -6.00
N SER A 332 -25.08 -18.47 -5.22
CA SER A 332 -25.43 -19.10 -3.94
C SER A 332 -24.30 -18.97 -2.93
N ASN A 333 -24.62 -18.44 -1.74
CA ASN A 333 -23.64 -18.18 -0.69
C ASN A 333 -22.85 -19.42 -0.27
N ASN A 334 -23.44 -20.62 -0.33
CA ASN A 334 -22.74 -21.86 0.01
C ASN A 334 -21.67 -22.26 -1.04
N ALA A 335 -21.80 -21.81 -2.29
CA ALA A 335 -20.80 -22.03 -3.35
C ALA A 335 -19.83 -20.85 -3.53
N THR A 336 -20.16 -19.67 -3.00
CA THR A 336 -19.37 -18.43 -3.17
C THR A 336 -18.82 -17.87 -1.85
N THR A 337 -19.68 -17.27 -1.02
CA THR A 337 -19.31 -16.55 0.21
C THR A 337 -18.74 -17.48 1.29
N ASP A 338 -19.44 -18.58 1.62
CA ASP A 338 -19.06 -19.47 2.72
C ASP A 338 -17.78 -20.26 2.45
N VAL A 339 -17.35 -20.37 1.19
CA VAL A 339 -16.10 -21.04 0.81
C VAL A 339 -14.87 -20.13 0.96
N GLN A 340 -15.05 -18.80 0.92
CA GLN A 340 -13.92 -17.85 0.93
C GLN A 340 -13.05 -17.97 2.18
N LYS A 341 -13.66 -18.07 3.37
CA LYS A 341 -12.91 -18.21 4.63
C LYS A 341 -11.95 -19.40 4.64
N HIS A 342 -12.35 -20.52 4.02
CA HIS A 342 -11.50 -21.71 3.90
C HIS A 342 -10.35 -21.47 2.92
N LEU A 343 -10.61 -20.77 1.82
CA LEU A 343 -9.58 -20.42 0.84
C LEU A 343 -8.56 -19.43 1.43
N TRP A 344 -9.01 -18.35 2.07
CA TRP A 344 -8.11 -17.36 2.69
C TRP A 344 -7.27 -17.96 3.82
N ALA A 345 -7.90 -18.75 4.71
CA ALA A 345 -7.18 -19.47 5.75
C ALA A 345 -6.14 -20.45 5.17
N SER A 346 -6.49 -21.14 4.08
CA SER A 346 -5.59 -22.06 3.39
C SER A 346 -4.46 -21.34 2.65
N VAL A 347 -4.69 -20.17 2.05
CA VAL A 347 -3.64 -19.29 1.51
C VAL A 347 -2.64 -18.92 2.60
N GLU A 348 -3.11 -18.37 3.73
CA GLU A 348 -2.22 -17.96 4.83
C GLU A 348 -1.42 -19.15 5.36
N ARG A 349 -2.09 -20.29 5.55
CA ARG A 349 -1.44 -21.51 6.04
C ARG A 349 -0.39 -22.04 5.07
N THR A 350 -0.69 -22.05 3.76
CA THR A 350 0.26 -22.49 2.73
C THR A 350 1.49 -21.58 2.67
N VAL A 351 1.28 -20.26 2.76
CA VAL A 351 2.38 -19.27 2.86
C VAL A 351 3.26 -19.53 4.08
N ARG A 352 2.66 -19.71 5.26
CA ARG A 352 3.40 -20.02 6.50
C ARG A 352 4.12 -21.36 6.42
N PHE A 353 3.46 -22.39 5.89
CA PHE A 353 4.03 -23.70 5.67
C PHE A 353 5.27 -23.62 4.78
N LEU A 354 5.19 -22.96 3.64
CA LEU A 354 6.31 -22.84 2.69
C LEU A 354 7.47 -22.02 3.26
N ARG A 355 7.21 -20.98 4.05
CA ARG A 355 8.25 -20.22 4.76
C ARG A 355 9.01 -21.10 5.75
N LEU A 356 8.30 -21.91 6.54
CA LEU A 356 8.92 -22.87 7.47
C LEU A 356 9.68 -23.95 6.72
N PHE A 357 9.08 -24.52 5.66
CA PHE A 357 9.72 -25.51 4.80
C PHE A 357 11.05 -25.00 4.24
N ALA A 358 11.04 -23.83 3.58
CA ALA A 358 12.23 -23.23 2.99
C ALA A 358 13.31 -22.94 4.05
N GLY A 359 12.90 -22.44 5.23
CA GLY A 359 13.79 -22.21 6.35
C GLY A 359 14.48 -23.49 6.85
N VAL A 360 13.72 -24.58 7.02
CA VAL A 360 14.28 -25.88 7.42
C VAL A 360 15.25 -26.42 6.36
N VAL A 361 14.86 -26.37 5.08
CA VAL A 361 15.69 -26.83 3.95
C VAL A 361 17.05 -26.12 3.94
N ARG A 362 17.06 -24.80 4.15
CA ARG A 362 18.28 -23.99 4.15
C ARG A 362 19.30 -24.47 5.20
N GLU A 363 18.81 -24.93 6.34
CA GLU A 363 19.60 -25.37 7.50
C GLU A 363 19.96 -26.86 7.49
N ILE A 364 19.62 -27.62 6.44
CA ILE A 364 20.02 -29.03 6.35
C ILE A 364 21.55 -29.13 6.28
N ARG A 365 22.14 -29.76 7.30
CA ARG A 365 23.57 -30.05 7.40
C ARG A 365 23.77 -31.53 7.77
N PRO A 366 24.62 -32.27 7.06
CA PRO A 366 25.02 -33.62 7.49
C PRO A 366 25.67 -33.58 8.86
N LEU A 367 25.34 -34.54 9.73
CA LEU A 367 25.93 -34.71 11.05
C LEU A 367 26.81 -35.96 11.11
N ARG A 368 26.17 -37.14 11.09
CA ARG A 368 26.83 -38.44 11.09
C ARG A 368 26.18 -39.35 10.05
N LEU A 369 26.64 -39.20 8.80
CA LEU A 369 26.25 -40.07 7.70
C LEU A 369 26.69 -41.53 7.97
N PRO A 370 25.97 -42.53 7.44
CA PRO A 370 26.37 -43.93 7.60
C PRO A 370 27.71 -44.19 6.91
N SER A 371 28.60 -44.94 7.56
CA SER A 371 29.86 -45.37 6.94
C SER A 371 29.61 -46.37 5.80
N SER A 372 30.58 -46.53 4.90
CA SER A 372 30.53 -47.53 3.84
C SER A 372 30.23 -48.93 4.39
N ALA A 373 30.88 -49.31 5.49
CA ALA A 373 30.64 -50.57 6.17
C ALA A 373 29.18 -50.70 6.67
N GLN A 374 28.61 -49.64 7.24
CA GLN A 374 27.21 -49.64 7.68
C GLN A 374 26.23 -49.77 6.51
N ILE A 375 26.51 -49.12 5.38
CA ILE A 375 25.69 -49.22 4.15
C ILE A 375 25.75 -50.65 3.58
N VAL A 376 26.94 -51.26 3.57
CA VAL A 376 27.13 -52.65 3.11
C VAL A 376 26.44 -53.63 4.05
N SER A 377 26.64 -53.49 5.36
CA SER A 377 25.97 -54.30 6.40
C SER A 377 24.44 -54.25 6.30
N SER A 378 23.86 -53.10 5.93
CA SER A 378 22.41 -52.97 5.81
C SER A 378 21.80 -53.76 4.64
N GLY A 379 22.62 -54.37 3.78
CA GLY A 379 22.17 -55.06 2.58
C GLY A 379 21.91 -54.15 1.38
N ALA A 380 22.15 -52.84 1.48
CA ALA A 380 21.76 -51.90 0.44
C ALA A 380 22.52 -52.11 -0.89
N THR A 381 23.73 -52.65 -0.83
CA THR A 381 24.58 -52.92 -2.01
C THR A 381 24.33 -54.29 -2.65
N THR A 382 23.45 -55.12 -2.09
CA THR A 382 23.21 -56.50 -2.57
C THR A 382 22.67 -56.55 -4.00
N THR A 383 21.92 -55.53 -4.43
CA THR A 383 21.48 -55.43 -5.83
C THR A 383 22.67 -55.30 -6.78
N ALA A 384 23.69 -54.51 -6.43
CA ALA A 384 24.90 -54.37 -7.25
C ALA A 384 25.67 -55.69 -7.39
N VAL A 385 25.67 -56.52 -6.34
CA VAL A 385 26.25 -57.87 -6.37
C VAL A 385 25.49 -58.77 -7.34
N ALA A 386 24.16 -58.81 -7.25
CA ALA A 386 23.33 -59.62 -8.14
C ALA A 386 23.44 -59.15 -9.61
N GLU A 387 23.46 -57.84 -9.85
CA GLU A 387 23.67 -57.25 -11.18
C GLU A 387 25.04 -57.61 -11.73
N ALA A 388 26.10 -57.53 -10.92
CA ALA A 388 27.45 -57.89 -11.34
C ALA A 388 27.55 -59.38 -11.73
N LEU A 389 26.98 -60.29 -10.95
CA LEU A 389 26.88 -61.70 -11.33
C LEU A 389 26.11 -61.90 -12.64
N ALA A 390 25.01 -61.16 -12.82
CA ALA A 390 24.20 -61.25 -14.03
C ALA A 390 24.94 -60.79 -15.29
N VAL A 391 25.70 -59.69 -15.19
CA VAL A 391 26.58 -59.21 -16.27
C VAL A 391 27.65 -60.25 -16.63
N HIS A 392 28.05 -61.12 -15.69
CA HIS A 392 29.04 -62.18 -15.91
C HIS A 392 28.41 -63.55 -16.23
N GLY A 393 27.18 -63.56 -16.74
CA GLY A 393 26.57 -64.76 -17.33
C GLY A 393 25.70 -65.59 -16.40
N VAL A 394 25.56 -65.21 -15.12
CA VAL A 394 24.61 -65.88 -14.22
C VAL A 394 23.19 -65.38 -14.51
N PRO A 395 22.18 -66.24 -14.73
CA PRO A 395 20.81 -65.76 -14.87
C PRO A 395 20.35 -64.93 -13.65
N TRP A 396 19.68 -63.80 -13.87
CA TRP A 396 19.30 -62.85 -12.81
C TRP A 396 18.68 -63.51 -11.57
N ARG A 397 17.76 -64.46 -11.77
CA ARG A 397 17.08 -65.14 -10.65
C ARG A 397 18.04 -66.00 -9.85
N ALA A 398 18.98 -66.68 -10.50
CA ALA A 398 20.01 -67.46 -9.83
C ALA A 398 20.99 -66.54 -9.07
N ALA A 399 21.41 -65.42 -9.66
CA ALA A 399 22.24 -64.42 -8.99
C ALA A 399 21.55 -63.85 -7.74
N HIS A 400 20.26 -63.51 -7.85
CA HIS A 400 19.43 -63.07 -6.74
C HIS A 400 19.32 -64.13 -5.64
N ASP A 401 19.13 -65.41 -5.99
CA ASP A 401 19.01 -66.49 -5.01
C ASP A 401 20.32 -66.77 -4.28
N VAL A 402 21.47 -66.68 -4.97
CA VAL A 402 22.81 -66.73 -4.36
C VAL A 402 22.97 -65.62 -3.34
N VAL A 403 22.71 -64.37 -3.74
CA VAL A 403 22.80 -63.19 -2.87
C VAL A 403 21.84 -63.30 -1.68
N GLY A 404 20.62 -63.77 -1.91
CA GLY A 404 19.63 -64.00 -0.86
C GLY A 404 20.05 -65.12 0.12
N SER A 405 20.71 -66.16 -0.36
CA SER A 405 21.27 -67.21 0.49
C SER A 405 22.41 -66.69 1.36
N LEU A 406 23.30 -65.89 0.78
CA LEU A 406 24.40 -65.25 1.52
C LEU A 406 23.87 -64.29 2.58
N PHE A 407 22.89 -63.45 2.25
CA PHE A 407 22.29 -62.51 3.20
C PHE A 407 21.58 -63.22 4.36
N ARG A 408 20.99 -64.41 4.14
CA ARG A 408 20.43 -65.25 5.22
C ARG A 408 21.50 -65.83 6.14
N ALA A 409 22.70 -66.08 5.62
CA ALA A 409 23.81 -66.63 6.39
C ALA A 409 24.54 -65.55 7.22
N GLY A 410 24.50 -64.29 6.79
CA GLY A 410 25.07 -63.17 7.50
C GLY A 410 25.02 -61.85 6.71
N GLU A 411 25.33 -60.74 7.38
CA GLU A 411 25.39 -59.43 6.74
C GLU A 411 26.49 -59.38 5.66
N PRO A 412 26.32 -58.61 4.56
CA PRO A 412 27.28 -58.58 3.46
C PRO A 412 28.72 -58.25 3.87
N ALA A 413 28.91 -57.39 4.87
CA ALA A 413 30.22 -57.03 5.41
C ALA A 413 30.98 -58.22 6.05
N THR A 414 30.31 -59.34 6.31
CA THR A 414 30.86 -60.53 6.96
C THR A 414 31.05 -61.71 6.00
N TRP A 415 30.63 -61.57 4.74
CA TRP A 415 30.79 -62.62 3.74
C TRP A 415 32.26 -62.96 3.51
N HIS A 416 32.55 -64.25 3.32
CA HIS A 416 33.87 -64.74 3.00
C HIS A 416 33.84 -65.79 1.89
N SER A 417 34.97 -66.01 1.21
CA SER A 417 35.03 -66.81 -0.03
C SER A 417 34.39 -68.20 0.08
N GLN A 418 34.62 -68.93 1.18
CA GLN A 418 34.02 -70.26 1.37
C GLN A 418 32.48 -70.24 1.40
N GLN A 419 31.85 -69.21 1.98
CA GLN A 419 30.40 -69.05 1.97
C GLN A 419 29.88 -68.74 0.58
N VAL A 420 30.57 -67.85 -0.14
CA VAL A 420 30.24 -67.45 -1.50
C VAL A 420 30.28 -68.64 -2.45
N GLU A 421 31.37 -69.40 -2.43
CA GLU A 421 31.50 -70.62 -3.22
C GLU A 421 30.42 -71.65 -2.90
N ALA A 422 30.08 -71.81 -1.61
CA ALA A 422 29.00 -72.71 -1.20
C ALA A 422 27.65 -72.27 -1.76
N ALA A 423 27.34 -70.97 -1.72
CA ALA A 423 26.10 -70.42 -2.28
C ALA A 423 26.03 -70.59 -3.80
N LEU A 424 27.13 -70.35 -4.53
CA LEU A 424 27.21 -70.58 -5.98
C LEU A 424 26.99 -72.06 -6.32
N ARG A 425 27.63 -72.99 -5.61
CA ARG A 425 27.44 -74.44 -5.78
C ARG A 425 25.99 -74.86 -5.50
N SER A 426 25.37 -74.35 -4.43
CA SER A 426 23.97 -74.63 -4.12
C SER A 426 22.99 -74.14 -5.19
N ALA A 427 23.36 -73.09 -5.94
CA ALA A 427 22.59 -72.59 -7.08
C ALA A 427 22.94 -73.30 -8.41
N SER A 428 23.75 -74.37 -8.38
CA SER A 428 24.24 -75.08 -9.58
C SER A 428 24.99 -74.16 -10.57
N ILE A 429 25.73 -73.17 -10.04
CA ILE A 429 26.58 -72.27 -10.83
C ILE A 429 28.04 -72.75 -10.71
N GLU A 430 28.67 -73.03 -11.84
CA GLU A 430 30.09 -73.38 -11.90
C GLU A 430 30.95 -72.11 -11.88
N ASP A 431 31.93 -72.07 -10.97
CA ASP A 431 32.91 -70.98 -10.82
C ASP A 431 34.33 -71.55 -10.75
N SER A 432 34.77 -72.17 -11.85
CA SER A 432 35.97 -73.00 -11.90
C SER A 432 37.27 -72.23 -11.65
N ASP A 433 37.30 -70.94 -11.98
CA ASP A 433 38.45 -70.04 -11.86
C ASP A 433 38.32 -69.04 -10.68
N GLY A 434 37.22 -69.11 -9.93
CA GLY A 434 36.94 -68.22 -8.79
C GLY A 434 36.52 -66.80 -9.17
N THR A 435 36.27 -66.53 -10.45
CA THR A 435 35.91 -65.19 -10.94
C THR A 435 34.59 -64.71 -10.33
N LEU A 436 33.56 -65.55 -10.29
CA LEU A 436 32.24 -65.18 -9.74
C LEU A 436 32.32 -64.96 -8.23
N ALA A 437 33.07 -65.78 -7.50
CA ALA A 437 33.32 -65.58 -6.08
C ALA A 437 34.05 -64.26 -5.81
N SER A 438 35.06 -63.93 -6.62
CA SER A 438 35.74 -62.63 -6.54
C SER A 438 34.78 -61.47 -6.80
N ILE A 439 33.90 -61.59 -7.81
CA ILE A 439 32.89 -60.57 -8.15
C ILE A 439 31.94 -60.32 -6.97
N VAL A 440 31.47 -61.37 -6.29
CA VAL A 440 30.60 -61.23 -5.11
C VAL A 440 31.33 -60.50 -3.99
N MET A 441 32.60 -60.86 -3.76
CA MET A 441 33.44 -60.27 -2.72
C MET A 441 33.87 -58.83 -3.02
N SER A 442 33.80 -58.35 -4.26
CA SER A 442 34.22 -56.98 -4.62
C SER A 442 33.06 -56.04 -4.94
N SER A 443 32.01 -56.51 -5.64
CA SER A 443 31.03 -55.63 -6.30
C SER A 443 30.06 -54.94 -5.33
N GLY A 444 29.91 -55.48 -4.12
CA GLY A 444 29.02 -54.94 -3.09
C GLY A 444 29.72 -54.09 -2.03
N ASN A 445 31.05 -53.96 -2.06
CA ASN A 445 31.84 -53.37 -0.96
C ASN A 445 32.17 -51.89 -1.12
N GLU A 446 31.81 -51.29 -2.26
CA GLU A 446 32.09 -49.89 -2.59
C GLU A 446 30.78 -49.14 -2.90
N PRO A 447 29.94 -48.84 -1.89
CA PRO A 447 28.68 -48.13 -2.10
C PRO A 447 28.86 -46.74 -2.75
N GLU A 448 30.05 -46.16 -2.67
CA GLU A 448 30.46 -44.88 -3.27
C GLU A 448 30.44 -44.91 -4.80
N LYS A 449 30.50 -46.09 -5.42
CA LYS A 449 30.35 -46.25 -6.89
C LYS A 449 29.06 -45.63 -7.41
N ILE A 450 28.04 -45.52 -6.54
CA ILE A 450 26.78 -44.85 -6.88
C ILE A 450 26.99 -43.36 -7.27
N LEU A 451 28.01 -42.69 -6.72
CA LEU A 451 28.34 -41.30 -7.01
C LEU A 451 28.80 -41.10 -8.47
N ALA A 452 29.30 -42.15 -9.11
CA ALA A 452 29.74 -42.14 -10.50
C ALA A 452 28.65 -42.57 -11.50
N ARG A 453 27.43 -42.89 -11.02
CA ARG A 453 26.33 -43.32 -11.91
C ARG A 453 25.88 -42.16 -12.80
N ASP A 454 26.06 -42.31 -14.11
CA ASP A 454 25.77 -41.23 -15.08
C ASP A 454 24.35 -41.30 -15.66
N GLN A 455 23.56 -42.31 -15.29
CA GLN A 455 22.16 -42.40 -15.73
C GLN A 455 21.37 -41.17 -15.29
N ASP A 456 20.55 -40.61 -16.18
CA ASP A 456 19.71 -39.46 -15.84
C ASP A 456 18.74 -39.77 -14.69
N GLY A 457 18.55 -38.80 -13.81
CA GLY A 457 17.78 -38.97 -12.57
C GLY A 457 18.43 -39.86 -11.52
N SER A 458 19.61 -40.43 -11.77
CA SER A 458 20.30 -41.28 -10.79
C SER A 458 21.03 -40.45 -9.72
N PRO A 459 21.37 -41.04 -8.56
CA PRO A 459 22.09 -40.35 -7.47
C PRO A 459 23.53 -39.92 -7.77
N GLY A 460 24.09 -40.22 -8.95
CA GLY A 460 25.46 -39.83 -9.28
C GLY A 460 25.65 -38.32 -9.40
N GLU A 461 26.85 -37.84 -9.09
CA GLU A 461 27.14 -36.39 -9.00
C GLU A 461 26.85 -35.65 -10.31
N ALA A 462 27.26 -36.23 -11.44
CA ALA A 462 27.04 -35.63 -12.76
C ALA A 462 25.55 -35.58 -13.11
N ALA A 463 24.82 -36.68 -12.88
CA ALA A 463 23.38 -36.76 -13.10
C ALA A 463 22.62 -35.75 -12.22
N GLN A 464 22.97 -35.67 -10.93
CA GLN A 464 22.34 -34.72 -10.01
C GLN A 464 22.64 -33.26 -10.36
N LYS A 465 23.85 -32.92 -10.80
CA LYS A 465 24.15 -31.58 -11.31
C LYS A 465 23.29 -31.23 -12.53
N ARG A 466 23.07 -32.17 -13.46
CA ARG A 466 22.16 -31.97 -14.60
C ARG A 466 20.72 -31.72 -14.12
N THR A 467 20.21 -32.53 -13.19
CA THR A 467 18.87 -32.35 -12.61
C THR A 467 18.73 -30.98 -11.94
N ILE A 468 19.66 -30.60 -11.05
CA ILE A 468 19.63 -29.31 -10.33
C ILE A 468 19.66 -28.14 -11.31
N ASN A 469 20.52 -28.19 -12.32
CA ASN A 469 20.60 -27.14 -13.33
C ASN A 469 19.31 -27.04 -14.16
N GLY A 470 18.70 -28.18 -14.53
CA GLY A 470 17.41 -28.21 -15.24
C GLY A 470 16.27 -27.64 -14.39
N VAL A 471 16.22 -27.98 -13.10
CA VAL A 471 15.25 -27.43 -12.14
C VAL A 471 15.42 -25.92 -12.00
N ARG A 472 16.66 -25.43 -11.82
CA ARG A 472 16.95 -23.99 -11.72
C ARG A 472 16.58 -23.23 -12.98
N GLN A 473 16.84 -23.80 -14.15
CA GLN A 473 16.47 -23.21 -15.45
C GLN A 473 14.95 -23.01 -15.54
N ARG A 474 14.17 -24.08 -15.35
CA ARG A 474 12.70 -24.06 -15.39
C ARG A 474 12.10 -23.19 -14.28
N CYS A 475 12.73 -23.16 -13.11
CA CYS A 475 12.33 -22.28 -12.00
C CYS A 475 12.41 -20.80 -12.42
N ARG A 476 13.48 -20.38 -13.11
CA ARG A 476 13.59 -19.01 -13.64
C ARG A 476 12.52 -18.69 -14.68
N GLU A 477 12.24 -19.62 -15.59
CA GLU A 477 11.21 -19.46 -16.63
C GLU A 477 9.81 -19.27 -16.02
N ILE A 478 9.45 -20.10 -15.04
CA ILE A 478 8.17 -20.00 -14.33
C ILE A 478 8.13 -18.73 -13.47
N GLN A 479 9.24 -18.36 -12.81
CA GLN A 479 9.33 -17.13 -12.04
C GLN A 479 9.12 -15.89 -12.91
N GLN A 480 9.69 -15.87 -14.12
CA GLN A 480 9.44 -14.79 -15.08
C GLN A 480 7.95 -14.72 -15.45
N SER A 481 7.33 -15.85 -15.78
CA SER A 481 5.91 -15.93 -16.13
C SER A 481 4.96 -15.40 -15.04
N PHE A 482 5.27 -15.64 -13.77
CA PHE A 482 4.53 -15.04 -12.65
C PHE A 482 4.87 -13.57 -12.42
N GLY A 483 6.13 -13.17 -12.63
CA GLY A 483 6.56 -11.77 -12.57
C GLY A 483 5.81 -10.91 -13.59
N ASP A 484 5.71 -11.37 -14.84
CA ASP A 484 5.01 -10.67 -15.92
C ASP A 484 3.50 -10.50 -15.59
N ARG A 485 2.85 -11.54 -15.05
CA ARG A 485 1.45 -11.48 -14.60
C ARG A 485 1.24 -10.52 -13.43
N ARG A 486 2.16 -10.51 -12.47
CA ARG A 486 2.12 -9.60 -11.32
C ARG A 486 2.26 -8.16 -11.79
N GLN A 487 3.22 -7.90 -12.67
CA GLN A 487 3.47 -6.59 -13.25
C GLN A 487 2.25 -6.11 -14.04
N HIS A 488 1.62 -6.97 -14.85
CA HIS A 488 0.41 -6.63 -15.60
C HIS A 488 -0.73 -6.13 -14.69
N ILE A 489 -1.02 -6.81 -13.59
CA ILE A 489 -2.05 -6.37 -12.62
C ILE A 489 -1.65 -5.05 -11.96
N ASP A 490 -0.39 -4.90 -11.56
CA ASP A 490 0.09 -3.71 -10.86
C ASP A 490 0.13 -2.47 -11.79
N ASP A 491 0.46 -2.65 -13.06
CA ASP A 491 0.39 -1.62 -14.11
C ASP A 491 -1.05 -1.20 -14.39
N ALA A 492 -1.96 -2.16 -14.60
CA ALA A 492 -3.38 -1.88 -14.81
C ALA A 492 -3.99 -1.07 -13.66
N ARG A 493 -3.64 -1.41 -12.41
CA ARG A 493 -4.03 -0.62 -11.24
C ARG A 493 -3.42 0.77 -11.26
N CYS A 494 -2.13 0.92 -11.59
CA CYS A 494 -1.48 2.22 -11.66
C CYS A 494 -2.17 3.14 -12.68
N ASP A 495 -2.47 2.59 -13.86
CA ASP A 495 -3.18 3.27 -14.94
C ASP A 495 -4.60 3.64 -14.52
N LEU A 496 -5.34 2.71 -13.91
CA LEU A 496 -6.68 2.96 -13.36
C LEU A 496 -6.67 4.11 -12.36
N MET A 497 -5.74 4.10 -11.39
CA MET A 497 -5.65 5.14 -10.38
C MET A 497 -5.26 6.50 -10.96
N THR A 498 -4.42 6.50 -12.00
CA THR A 498 -4.06 7.73 -12.73
C THR A 498 -5.28 8.29 -13.47
N LEU A 499 -5.96 7.44 -14.24
CA LEU A 499 -7.18 7.80 -14.97
C LEU A 499 -8.31 8.26 -14.03
N ALA A 500 -8.46 7.60 -12.89
CA ALA A 500 -9.43 7.97 -11.86
C ALA A 500 -9.13 9.35 -11.29
N ARG A 501 -7.87 9.69 -11.01
CA ARG A 501 -7.51 11.04 -10.54
C ARG A 501 -7.78 12.11 -11.60
N GLU A 502 -7.52 11.81 -12.87
CA GLU A 502 -7.83 12.71 -13.98
C GLU A 502 -9.33 12.95 -14.12
N ARG A 503 -10.14 11.88 -14.11
CA ARG A 503 -11.61 11.94 -14.25
C ARG A 503 -12.33 12.42 -13.00
N GLY A 504 -11.77 12.19 -11.82
CA GLY A 504 -12.32 12.67 -10.55
C GLY A 504 -12.39 14.18 -10.47
N GLY A 505 -11.49 14.91 -11.14
CA GLY A 505 -11.45 16.38 -11.10
C GLY A 505 -11.20 16.96 -9.70
N ARG A 506 -11.11 18.29 -9.58
CA ARG A 506 -10.93 18.98 -8.29
C ARG A 506 -12.26 19.06 -7.52
N ALA A 507 -12.25 18.87 -6.19
CA ALA A 507 -13.44 18.92 -5.34
C ALA A 507 -14.16 20.30 -5.40
N PRO A 508 -15.49 20.39 -5.14
CA PRO A 508 -16.19 21.67 -5.03
C PRO A 508 -15.62 22.49 -3.86
N ARG A 509 -15.24 23.74 -4.16
CA ARG A 509 -14.36 24.59 -3.35
C ARG A 509 -15.16 25.53 -2.44
N THR A 510 -15.45 25.14 -1.19
CA THR A 510 -16.26 25.98 -0.27
C THR A 510 -15.52 26.51 0.96
N ARG A 511 -14.27 26.09 1.22
CA ARG A 511 -13.47 26.50 2.40
C ARG A 511 -12.14 27.14 1.99
N ILE A 512 -11.73 28.19 2.72
CA ILE A 512 -10.39 28.77 2.65
C ILE A 512 -9.59 28.31 3.88
N SER A 513 -8.39 27.78 3.67
CA SER A 513 -7.42 27.56 4.74
C SER A 513 -6.30 28.57 4.60
N VAL A 514 -5.96 29.23 5.70
CA VAL A 514 -4.86 30.18 5.75
C VAL A 514 -3.81 29.63 6.71
N ILE A 515 -2.56 29.54 6.26
CA ILE A 515 -1.41 29.15 7.07
C ILE A 515 -0.50 30.36 7.22
N GLY A 516 -0.13 30.69 8.46
CA GLY A 516 0.94 31.65 8.68
C GLY A 516 0.89 32.33 10.02
N ASN A 517 1.30 33.61 10.04
CA ASN A 517 1.52 34.31 11.29
C ASN A 517 0.24 34.80 11.98
N LEU A 518 0.16 34.53 13.29
CA LEU A 518 -0.83 35.04 14.21
C LEU A 518 -0.10 35.53 15.47
N ASN A 519 -0.30 36.79 15.84
CA ASN A 519 0.32 37.38 17.02
C ASN A 519 -0.59 38.44 17.63
N PRO A 520 -0.48 38.74 18.94
CA PRO A 520 -1.08 39.94 19.49
C PRO A 520 -0.33 41.15 18.94
N ASP A 521 -1.08 42.11 18.40
CA ASP A 521 -0.57 43.43 18.02
C ASP A 521 -0.87 44.39 19.18
N VAL A 522 0.19 44.90 19.83
CA VAL A 522 0.15 46.00 20.79
C VAL A 522 0.32 47.29 20.01
N VAL A 523 -0.74 48.08 19.89
CA VAL A 523 -0.71 49.31 19.07
C VAL A 523 -0.73 50.53 19.95
N ILE A 524 0.34 51.30 19.88
CA ILE A 524 0.54 52.54 20.62
C ILE A 524 0.07 53.70 19.74
N HIS A 525 -0.96 54.41 20.18
CA HIS A 525 -1.52 55.54 19.44
C HIS A 525 -0.94 56.88 19.90
N GLY A 526 -0.85 57.83 18.96
CA GLY A 526 -0.44 59.21 19.23
C GLY A 526 1.08 59.45 19.30
N ARG A 527 1.90 58.41 19.11
CA ARG A 527 3.37 58.51 19.13
C ARG A 527 4.05 57.40 18.31
N ALA A 528 5.08 57.78 17.56
CA ALA A 528 5.83 56.88 16.66
C ALA A 528 7.26 56.54 17.14
N ASP A 529 7.82 57.29 18.10
CA ASP A 529 9.20 57.12 18.58
C ASP A 529 9.23 56.68 20.05
N PHE A 530 10.18 55.81 20.39
CA PHE A 530 10.44 55.43 21.78
C PHE A 530 10.94 56.64 22.60
N PRO A 531 10.59 56.76 23.89
CA PRO A 531 11.14 57.78 24.77
C PRO A 531 12.67 57.65 24.88
N ALA A 532 13.36 58.74 25.26
CA ALA A 532 14.79 58.67 25.47
C ALA A 532 15.12 57.68 26.63
N PRO A 533 16.32 57.06 26.65
CA PRO A 533 16.69 56.13 27.71
C PRO A 533 16.54 56.75 29.11
N GLY A 534 15.68 56.17 29.96
CA GLY A 534 15.40 56.64 31.31
C GLY A 534 14.19 57.57 31.45
N GLU A 535 13.51 57.90 30.35
CA GLU A 535 12.26 58.66 30.35
C GLU A 535 11.03 57.73 30.25
N GLU A 536 9.96 58.08 30.94
CA GLU A 536 8.65 57.42 30.86
C GLU A 536 7.65 58.39 30.24
N GLU A 537 6.80 57.90 29.35
CA GLU A 537 5.78 58.72 28.70
C GLU A 537 4.43 58.01 28.66
N VAL A 538 3.36 58.78 28.90
CA VAL A 538 1.98 58.33 28.88
C VAL A 538 1.36 58.69 27.53
N VAL A 539 0.91 57.67 26.80
CA VAL A 539 0.20 57.83 25.53
C VAL A 539 -1.32 57.81 25.74
N PRO A 540 -2.10 58.40 24.82
CA PRO A 540 -3.56 58.47 24.95
C PRO A 540 -4.25 57.11 24.99
N GLU A 541 -3.74 56.12 24.24
CA GLU A 541 -4.39 54.83 24.03
C GLU A 541 -3.35 53.76 23.60
N ILE A 542 -3.50 52.55 24.13
CA ILE A 542 -2.78 51.35 23.67
C ILE A 542 -3.81 50.24 23.46
N ASP A 543 -3.91 49.79 22.22
CA ASP A 543 -4.85 48.74 21.82
C ASP A 543 -4.16 47.38 21.70
N LEU A 544 -4.91 46.32 22.03
CA LEU A 544 -4.48 44.93 21.82
C LEU A 544 -5.45 44.27 20.85
N ARG A 545 -4.94 43.77 19.73
CA ARG A 545 -5.76 43.14 18.68
C ARG A 545 -5.08 41.93 18.05
N ILE A 546 -5.85 41.18 17.27
CA ILE A 546 -5.29 40.16 16.38
C ILE A 546 -4.43 40.84 15.32
N GLY A 547 -3.20 40.35 15.21
CA GLY A 547 -2.21 40.79 14.26
C GLY A 547 -1.66 39.65 13.42
N GLY A 548 -1.06 40.04 12.31
CA GLY A 548 -0.42 39.15 11.35
C GLY A 548 -1.16 39.08 10.02
N SER A 549 -0.40 38.99 8.93
CA SER A 549 -0.92 39.00 7.56
C SER A 549 -1.88 37.83 7.29
N ALA A 550 -1.52 36.64 7.81
CA ALA A 550 -2.35 35.46 7.71
C ALA A 550 -3.64 35.63 8.52
N ALA A 551 -3.53 36.11 9.76
CA ALA A 551 -4.67 36.34 10.63
C ALA A 551 -5.64 37.38 10.08
N ASN A 552 -5.14 38.51 9.59
CA ASN A 552 -5.94 39.55 8.96
C ASN A 552 -6.66 39.01 7.72
N THR A 553 -5.96 38.28 6.85
CA THR A 553 -6.56 37.72 5.64
C THR A 553 -7.67 36.72 6.01
N ALA A 554 -7.40 35.81 6.95
CA ALA A 554 -8.36 34.81 7.40
C ALA A 554 -9.60 35.45 8.04
N LEU A 555 -9.41 36.46 8.88
CA LEU A 555 -10.49 37.22 9.51
C LEU A 555 -11.39 37.88 8.46
N ARG A 556 -10.81 38.57 7.46
CA ARG A 556 -11.61 39.21 6.40
C ARG A 556 -12.35 38.18 5.55
N SER A 557 -11.74 37.04 5.24
CA SER A 557 -12.41 35.94 4.52
C SER A 557 -13.60 35.37 5.30
N ALA A 558 -13.47 35.20 6.62
CA ALA A 558 -14.58 34.79 7.48
C ALA A 558 -15.71 35.83 7.50
N GLN A 559 -15.39 37.13 7.60
CA GLN A 559 -16.36 38.22 7.57
C GLN A 559 -17.12 38.31 6.22
N LEU A 560 -16.51 37.89 5.11
CA LEU A 560 -17.14 37.76 3.79
C LEU A 560 -18.07 36.53 3.64
N GLY A 561 -18.19 35.71 4.70
CA GLY A 561 -19.09 34.58 4.78
C GLY A 561 -18.58 33.28 4.15
N VAL A 562 -17.26 33.14 3.93
CA VAL A 562 -16.66 31.88 3.50
C VAL A 562 -16.12 31.14 4.73
N PRO A 563 -16.46 29.84 4.92
CA PRO A 563 -15.82 29.00 5.93
C PRO A 563 -14.30 29.13 5.83
N THR A 564 -13.68 29.67 6.88
CA THR A 564 -12.25 30.00 6.88
C THR A 564 -11.60 29.53 8.16
N THR A 565 -10.43 28.91 8.02
CA THR A 565 -9.64 28.43 9.16
C THR A 565 -8.23 28.98 9.06
N LEU A 566 -7.72 29.46 10.19
CA LEU A 566 -6.34 29.88 10.32
C LEU A 566 -5.54 28.84 11.09
N THR A 567 -4.53 28.24 10.45
CA THR A 567 -3.53 27.42 11.12
C THR A 567 -2.31 28.27 11.43
N ALA A 568 -1.98 28.39 12.71
CA ALA A 568 -0.88 29.25 13.17
C ALA A 568 -0.19 28.68 14.42
N PRO A 569 1.14 28.87 14.55
CA PRO A 569 1.90 28.41 15.71
C PRO A 569 1.75 29.36 16.90
N VAL A 570 1.68 28.79 18.10
CA VAL A 570 1.69 29.52 19.39
C VAL A 570 2.67 28.88 20.36
N GLY A 571 3.14 29.66 21.33
CA GLY A 571 3.96 29.13 22.42
C GLY A 571 3.11 28.44 23.50
N SER A 572 3.77 27.84 24.49
CA SER A 572 3.10 27.27 25.68
C SER A 572 2.76 28.33 26.74
N ASP A 573 2.71 29.60 26.37
CA ASP A 573 2.43 30.74 27.25
C ASP A 573 0.96 31.20 27.15
N PRO A 574 0.48 32.08 28.04
CA PRO A 574 -0.89 32.56 28.02
C PRO A 574 -1.31 33.33 26.75
N GLY A 575 -0.38 33.63 25.84
CA GLY A 575 -0.67 34.30 24.57
C GLY A 575 -1.64 33.51 23.70
N ALA A 576 -1.61 32.18 23.75
CA ALA A 576 -2.55 31.33 23.01
C ALA A 576 -4.01 31.56 23.45
N ASP A 577 -4.25 31.69 24.75
CA ASP A 577 -5.60 31.89 25.30
C ASP A 577 -6.13 33.30 25.01
N LEU A 578 -5.26 34.30 25.07
CA LEU A 578 -5.57 35.67 24.63
C LEU A 578 -6.01 35.69 23.16
N LEU A 579 -5.25 35.04 22.28
CA LEU A 579 -5.55 34.99 20.84
C LEU A 579 -6.85 34.23 20.55
N ARG A 580 -7.14 33.15 21.27
CA ARG A 580 -8.44 32.46 21.19
C ARG A 580 -9.59 33.38 21.59
N GLY A 581 -9.44 34.13 22.68
CA GLY A 581 -10.44 35.10 23.14
C GLY A 581 -10.75 36.15 22.08
N LEU A 582 -9.71 36.81 21.55
CA LEU A 582 -9.86 37.82 20.50
C LEU A 582 -10.45 37.25 19.20
N ALA A 583 -10.14 36.00 18.83
CA ALA A 583 -10.62 35.40 17.59
C ALA A 583 -12.07 34.93 17.70
N GLN A 584 -12.48 34.48 18.88
CA GLN A 584 -13.85 34.07 19.15
C GLN A 584 -14.82 35.24 19.06
N GLU A 585 -14.43 36.44 19.53
CA GLU A 585 -15.23 37.66 19.39
C GLU A 585 -15.50 38.02 17.92
N GLU A 586 -14.57 37.67 17.03
CA GLU A 586 -14.61 37.99 15.61
C GLU A 586 -15.10 36.84 14.70
N GLY A 587 -15.39 35.66 15.27
CA GLY A 587 -15.92 34.50 14.53
C GLY A 587 -14.92 33.80 13.62
N LEU A 588 -13.62 33.87 13.91
CA LEU A 588 -12.56 33.18 13.18
C LEU A 588 -12.27 31.79 13.79
N GLU A 589 -12.31 30.74 12.96
CA GLU A 589 -11.91 29.39 13.38
C GLU A 589 -10.37 29.28 13.40
N LEU A 590 -9.82 28.88 14.55
CA LEU A 590 -8.38 28.74 14.75
C LEU A 590 -7.98 27.27 14.91
N ASN A 591 -6.95 26.86 14.16
CA ASN A 591 -6.17 25.66 14.42
C ASN A 591 -4.80 26.09 14.99
N LEU A 592 -4.73 26.25 16.31
CA LEU A 592 -3.50 26.70 16.97
C LEU A 592 -2.57 25.52 17.26
N VAL A 593 -1.35 25.60 16.76
CA VAL A 593 -0.33 24.56 16.95
C VAL A 593 0.66 25.00 18.00
N THR A 594 0.70 24.30 19.13
CA THR A 594 1.66 24.59 20.19
C THR A 594 3.03 24.05 19.81
N VAL A 595 4.02 24.93 19.63
CA VAL A 595 5.41 24.58 19.31
C VAL A 595 6.36 25.10 20.39
N ASN A 596 7.63 24.71 20.32
CA ASN A 596 8.65 25.22 21.23
C ASN A 596 8.87 26.74 20.97
N GLY A 597 8.87 27.55 22.03
CA GLY A 597 9.04 29.00 21.93
C GLY A 597 7.92 29.79 22.60
N CYS A 598 8.01 31.11 22.54
CA CYS A 598 6.96 32.02 23.03
C CYS A 598 6.03 32.43 21.89
N THR A 599 4.77 32.72 22.20
CA THR A 599 3.82 33.31 21.26
C THR A 599 4.42 34.62 20.70
N PRO A 600 4.48 34.78 19.36
CA PRO A 600 5.00 36.01 18.75
C PRO A 600 4.16 37.21 19.17
N ILE A 601 4.78 38.39 19.28
CA ILE A 601 4.13 39.66 19.62
C ILE A 601 4.66 40.72 18.66
N THR A 602 3.77 41.59 18.18
CA THR A 602 4.16 42.79 17.43
C THR A 602 3.76 44.03 18.20
N VAL A 603 4.68 44.99 18.30
CA VAL A 603 4.39 46.33 18.80
C VAL A 603 4.36 47.27 17.60
N ALA A 604 3.22 47.92 17.40
CA ALA A 604 3.05 48.94 16.37
C ALA A 604 2.97 50.32 17.02
N ALA A 605 3.72 51.29 16.52
CA ALA A 605 3.66 52.68 16.97
C ALA A 605 3.10 53.58 15.85
N GLU A 606 2.12 54.40 16.18
CA GLU A 606 1.39 55.27 15.24
C GLU A 606 1.37 56.73 15.72
N ALA A 607 1.67 57.68 14.82
CA ALA A 607 1.53 59.11 15.06
C ALA A 607 0.92 59.84 13.86
N ALA A 608 0.30 61.01 14.11
CA ALA A 608 -0.24 61.84 13.04
C ALA A 608 0.86 62.22 12.03
N HIS A 609 0.59 61.98 10.74
CA HIS A 609 1.46 62.28 9.60
C HIS A 609 2.73 61.43 9.44
N ARG A 610 2.80 60.24 10.06
CA ARG A 610 3.88 59.26 9.82
C ARG A 610 3.32 57.85 9.66
N ASP A 611 3.93 57.05 8.80
CA ASP A 611 3.58 55.64 8.64
C ASP A 611 3.89 54.84 9.91
N ARG A 612 3.06 53.82 10.20
CA ARG A 612 3.23 52.95 11.36
C ARG A 612 4.57 52.23 11.31
N SER A 613 5.24 52.15 12.46
CA SER A 613 6.47 51.36 12.63
C SER A 613 6.17 50.10 13.44
N PHE A 614 6.71 48.96 13.03
CA PHE A 614 6.44 47.66 13.63
C PHE A 614 7.72 47.04 14.20
N ILE A 615 7.63 46.50 15.41
CA ILE A 615 8.66 45.66 16.03
C ILE A 615 8.01 44.32 16.37
N SER A 616 8.43 43.25 15.69
CA SER A 616 7.85 41.92 15.86
C SER A 616 8.88 40.93 16.42
N SER A 617 8.43 40.07 17.33
CA SER A 617 9.18 38.87 17.72
C SER A 617 8.76 37.68 16.85
N LEU A 618 9.73 36.87 16.42
CA LEU A 618 9.47 35.65 15.65
C LEU A 618 8.82 34.56 16.52
N GLY A 619 9.31 34.36 17.75
CA GLY A 619 8.73 33.41 18.69
C GLY A 619 8.49 32.01 18.07
N ALA A 620 7.31 31.48 18.31
CA ALA A 620 6.81 30.19 17.80
C ALA A 620 6.85 30.07 16.26
N LEU A 621 6.85 31.17 15.51
CA LEU A 621 6.97 31.14 14.04
C LEU A 621 8.32 30.58 13.58
N ALA A 622 9.36 30.72 14.41
CA ALA A 622 10.69 30.22 14.09
C ALA A 622 10.76 28.69 14.07
N GLU A 623 9.85 27.99 14.75
CA GLU A 623 9.89 26.52 14.88
C GLU A 623 8.83 25.80 14.03
N PHE A 624 7.88 26.54 13.44
CA PHE A 624 6.74 25.98 12.72
C PHE A 624 7.12 25.39 11.35
N GLY A 625 6.90 24.08 11.19
CA GLY A 625 7.30 23.30 10.01
C GLY A 625 6.15 22.61 9.27
N PRO A 626 6.43 21.92 8.14
CA PRO A 626 5.41 21.17 7.40
C PRO A 626 4.69 20.09 8.21
N GLU A 627 5.37 19.47 9.17
CA GLU A 627 4.85 18.43 10.06
C GLU A 627 3.76 18.92 11.02
N ASP A 628 3.71 20.24 11.24
CA ASP A 628 2.76 20.89 12.13
C ASP A 628 1.43 21.22 11.42
N VAL A 629 1.35 20.97 10.12
CA VAL A 629 0.16 21.23 9.30
C VAL A 629 -0.51 19.91 8.93
N ASP A 630 -1.74 19.71 9.42
CA ASP A 630 -2.54 18.53 9.14
C ASP A 630 -3.19 18.53 7.74
N ASP A 631 -3.60 17.35 7.28
CA ASP A 631 -4.28 17.18 5.98
C ASP A 631 -5.65 17.91 5.94
N GLN A 632 -6.25 18.24 7.10
CA GLN A 632 -7.49 19.02 7.15
C GLN A 632 -7.25 20.47 6.72
N ALA A 633 -6.15 21.07 7.15
CA ALA A 633 -5.73 22.39 6.69
C ALA A 633 -5.35 22.38 5.19
N LEU A 634 -4.83 21.27 4.67
CA LEU A 634 -4.38 21.14 3.28
C LEU A 634 -5.50 20.79 2.28
N SER A 635 -6.61 20.21 2.75
CA SER A 635 -7.75 19.77 1.91
C SER A 635 -8.81 20.87 1.66
N ALA A 636 -8.49 22.13 1.95
CA ALA A 636 -9.39 23.25 1.68
C ALA A 636 -9.55 23.53 0.19
N GLY A 637 -10.63 24.23 -0.20
CA GLY A 637 -10.86 24.63 -1.59
C GLY A 637 -9.81 25.63 -2.11
N CYS A 638 -9.24 26.44 -1.22
CA CYS A 638 -8.07 27.26 -1.45
C CYS A 638 -7.20 27.28 -0.20
N LEU A 639 -5.90 27.04 -0.36
CA LEU A 639 -4.87 27.14 0.66
C LEU A 639 -4.05 28.40 0.41
N LEU A 640 -4.08 29.37 1.33
CA LEU A 640 -3.21 30.52 1.32
C LEU A 640 -2.11 30.33 2.36
N LEU A 641 -0.84 30.36 1.95
CA LEU A 641 0.24 30.67 2.88
C LEU A 641 0.51 32.17 2.87
N SER A 642 0.47 32.81 4.04
CA SER A 642 0.74 34.25 4.18
C SER A 642 1.89 34.50 5.15
N GLY A 643 2.78 35.42 4.78
CA GLY A 643 3.95 35.76 5.59
C GLY A 643 5.11 34.77 5.44
N TYR A 644 5.36 34.28 4.21
CA TYR A 644 6.45 33.36 3.87
C TYR A 644 7.79 33.67 4.58
N PHE A 645 8.22 34.94 4.58
CA PHE A 645 9.49 35.33 5.17
C PHE A 645 9.51 35.35 6.72
N LEU A 646 8.35 35.22 7.36
CA LEU A 646 8.22 35.08 8.82
C LEU A 646 8.22 33.62 9.27
N LEU A 647 8.22 32.65 8.35
CA LEU A 647 8.14 31.21 8.62
C LEU A 647 9.42 30.49 8.14
N PRO A 648 10.57 30.66 8.80
CA PRO A 648 11.86 30.18 8.30
C PRO A 648 11.93 28.66 8.05
N HIS A 649 11.14 27.87 8.79
CA HIS A 649 11.07 26.41 8.63
C HIS A 649 10.09 25.96 7.55
N LEU A 650 9.29 26.88 7.00
CA LEU A 650 8.28 26.64 5.96
C LEU A 650 8.62 27.41 4.66
N GLN A 651 9.85 27.23 4.17
CA GLN A 651 10.37 27.88 2.95
C GLN A 651 10.98 26.89 1.97
N GLY A 652 11.14 27.30 0.70
CA GLY A 652 11.79 26.51 -0.35
C GLY A 652 11.18 25.12 -0.51
N LYS A 653 12.02 24.07 -0.49
CA LYS A 653 11.61 22.67 -0.67
C LYS A 653 10.60 22.17 0.36
N ARG A 654 10.64 22.70 1.59
CA ARG A 654 9.71 22.31 2.66
C ARG A 654 8.31 22.81 2.37
N LEU A 655 8.18 24.06 1.94
CA LEU A 655 6.91 24.59 1.46
C LEU A 655 6.46 23.90 0.17
N ALA A 656 7.38 23.62 -0.76
CA ALA A 656 7.06 22.92 -2.00
C ALA A 656 6.35 21.58 -1.75
N ALA A 657 6.84 20.77 -0.80
CA ALA A 657 6.22 19.51 -0.42
C ALA A 657 4.80 19.71 0.16
N LEU A 658 4.59 20.76 0.95
CA LEU A 658 3.29 21.08 1.52
C LEU A 658 2.29 21.57 0.46
N LEU A 659 2.73 22.40 -0.48
CA LEU A 659 1.91 22.85 -1.60
C LEU A 659 1.59 21.69 -2.56
N GLU A 660 2.55 20.82 -2.85
CA GLU A 660 2.33 19.61 -3.64
C GLU A 660 1.29 18.70 -2.98
N ARG A 661 1.39 18.49 -1.66
CA ARG A 661 0.39 17.74 -0.89
C ARG A 661 -0.99 18.39 -0.95
N ALA A 662 -1.07 19.71 -0.79
CA ALA A 662 -2.34 20.44 -0.92
C ALA A 662 -2.95 20.32 -2.33
N GLN A 663 -2.13 20.37 -3.38
CA GLN A 663 -2.58 20.17 -4.76
C GLN A 663 -3.10 18.74 -4.99
N GLN A 664 -2.44 17.72 -4.42
CA GLN A 664 -2.92 16.34 -4.44
C GLN A 664 -4.27 16.19 -3.74
N LEU A 665 -4.49 16.94 -2.66
CA LEU A 665 -5.77 17.01 -1.94
C LEU A 665 -6.81 17.93 -2.62
N GLY A 666 -6.47 18.54 -3.75
CA GLY A 666 -7.39 19.30 -4.59
C GLY A 666 -7.49 20.81 -4.30
N ALA A 667 -6.66 21.33 -3.40
CA ALA A 667 -6.63 22.75 -3.07
C ALA A 667 -6.03 23.60 -4.20
N ILE A 668 -6.55 24.82 -4.39
CA ILE A 668 -5.82 25.88 -5.09
C ILE A 668 -4.74 26.40 -4.14
N THR A 669 -3.48 26.41 -4.56
CA THR A 669 -2.40 26.95 -3.74
C THR A 669 -2.15 28.43 -4.02
N ALA A 670 -2.18 29.25 -2.98
CA ALA A 670 -1.94 30.69 -3.03
C ALA A 670 -0.82 31.09 -2.05
N LEU A 671 -0.05 32.12 -2.42
CA LEU A 671 1.06 32.62 -1.62
C LEU A 671 1.02 34.15 -1.52
N ASP A 672 1.05 34.65 -0.28
CA ASP A 672 1.50 35.99 0.05
C ASP A 672 2.87 35.91 0.76
N MET A 673 3.89 36.49 0.13
CA MET A 673 5.27 36.33 0.57
C MET A 673 5.61 37.23 1.76
N GLY A 674 5.08 38.45 1.77
CA GLY A 674 5.65 39.56 2.54
C GLY A 674 7.06 39.94 2.09
N HIS A 675 7.74 40.76 2.90
CA HIS A 675 9.07 41.29 2.61
C HIS A 675 10.16 40.62 3.48
N PRO A 676 11.31 40.20 2.91
CA PRO A 676 12.40 39.61 3.69
C PRO A 676 13.11 40.64 4.59
N ALA A 677 13.27 40.33 5.87
CA ALA A 677 14.08 41.14 6.79
C ALA A 677 15.55 41.17 6.30
N GLY A 678 16.02 42.33 5.87
CA GLY A 678 17.37 42.51 5.29
C GLY A 678 17.42 42.53 3.75
N GLY A 679 16.27 42.46 3.07
CA GLY A 679 16.17 42.63 1.61
C GLY A 679 16.29 41.33 0.81
N TRP A 680 16.18 41.46 -0.51
CA TRP A 680 16.11 40.34 -1.44
C TRP A 680 17.49 39.77 -1.79
N SER A 681 17.75 38.53 -1.37
CA SER A 681 18.96 37.76 -1.72
C SER A 681 18.72 36.80 -2.89
N GLU A 682 19.80 36.36 -3.54
CA GLU A 682 19.71 35.35 -4.61
C GLU A 682 19.11 34.03 -4.12
N ARG A 683 19.42 33.63 -2.88
CA ARG A 683 18.86 32.44 -2.25
C ARG A 683 17.34 32.52 -2.12
N HIS A 684 16.79 33.70 -1.82
CA HIS A 684 15.34 33.90 -1.77
C HIS A 684 14.70 33.71 -3.14
N ARG A 685 15.32 34.27 -4.19
CA ARG A 685 14.82 34.18 -5.57
C ARG A 685 14.83 32.73 -6.06
N VAL A 686 15.97 32.06 -5.97
CA VAL A 686 16.12 30.65 -6.38
C VAL A 686 15.12 29.76 -5.63
N GLY A 687 15.01 29.92 -4.31
CA GLY A 687 14.08 29.14 -3.50
C GLY A 687 12.62 29.28 -3.94
N LEU A 688 12.19 30.48 -4.33
CA LEU A 688 10.83 30.71 -4.83
C LEU A 688 10.64 30.21 -6.26
N PHE A 689 11.51 30.61 -7.20
CA PHE A 689 11.37 30.26 -8.62
C PHE A 689 11.54 28.77 -8.91
N GLU A 690 12.52 28.11 -8.30
CA GLU A 690 12.84 26.71 -8.60
C GLU A 690 12.06 25.72 -7.75
N HIS A 691 11.65 26.09 -6.54
CA HIS A 691 11.03 25.12 -5.61
C HIS A 691 9.58 25.43 -5.31
N VAL A 692 9.19 26.68 -5.06
CA VAL A 692 7.82 27.00 -4.62
C VAL A 692 6.87 27.18 -5.80
N PHE A 693 7.25 27.97 -6.80
CA PHE A 693 6.39 28.33 -7.92
C PHE A 693 5.91 27.17 -8.82
N PRO A 694 6.66 26.07 -9.00
CA PRO A 694 6.14 24.90 -9.71
C PRO A 694 4.87 24.30 -9.09
N HIS A 695 4.69 24.47 -7.77
CA HIS A 695 3.57 23.94 -6.99
C HIS A 695 2.58 25.04 -6.55
N LEU A 696 2.69 26.24 -7.12
CA LEU A 696 1.87 27.39 -6.75
C LEU A 696 0.90 27.77 -7.89
N ASP A 697 -0.40 27.85 -7.58
CA ASP A 697 -1.40 28.32 -8.54
C ASP A 697 -1.48 29.86 -8.59
N ILE A 698 -1.42 30.54 -7.44
CA ILE A 698 -1.63 32.00 -7.32
C ILE A 698 -0.54 32.66 -6.47
N LEU A 699 0.05 33.75 -6.97
CA LEU A 699 0.96 34.64 -6.23
C LEU A 699 0.30 36.01 -6.05
N LEU A 700 0.32 36.53 -4.83
CA LEU A 700 -0.34 37.79 -4.46
C LEU A 700 0.68 38.84 -3.98
N PRO A 701 1.62 39.33 -4.81
CA PRO A 701 2.63 40.29 -4.35
C PRO A 701 2.10 41.73 -4.34
N ASN A 702 2.74 42.62 -3.59
CA ASN A 702 2.68 44.07 -3.86
C ASN A 702 3.77 44.50 -4.86
N GLU A 703 3.72 45.75 -5.32
CA GLU A 703 4.70 46.31 -6.26
C GLU A 703 6.15 46.15 -5.77
N SER A 704 6.45 46.50 -4.52
CA SER A 704 7.81 46.41 -3.99
C SER A 704 8.34 44.97 -3.94
N GLU A 705 7.47 44.01 -3.66
CA GLU A 705 7.79 42.58 -3.61
C GLU A 705 8.03 42.00 -5.00
N VAL A 706 7.18 42.30 -5.99
CA VAL A 706 7.37 41.77 -7.35
C VAL A 706 8.62 42.36 -8.00
N LEU A 707 8.92 43.64 -7.75
CA LEU A 707 10.15 44.30 -8.21
C LEU A 707 11.38 43.73 -7.50
N GLY A 708 11.33 43.50 -6.19
CA GLY A 708 12.44 42.92 -5.44
C GLY A 708 12.74 41.47 -5.81
N LEU A 709 11.70 40.67 -6.03
CA LEU A 709 11.76 39.27 -6.46
C LEU A 709 12.38 39.14 -7.85
N THR A 710 11.96 39.98 -8.80
CA THR A 710 12.41 39.89 -10.19
C THR A 710 13.65 40.73 -10.49
N GLY A 711 13.85 41.86 -9.81
CA GLY A 711 14.83 42.87 -10.21
C GLY A 711 14.43 43.61 -11.50
N ALA A 712 13.14 43.66 -11.84
CA ALA A 712 12.62 44.43 -12.96
C ALA A 712 12.50 45.94 -12.61
N ALA A 713 12.40 46.78 -13.64
CA ALA A 713 12.24 48.23 -13.47
C ALA A 713 10.78 48.66 -13.24
N THR A 714 9.83 47.91 -13.78
CA THR A 714 8.39 48.16 -13.62
C THR A 714 7.64 46.87 -13.27
N ALA A 715 6.48 46.98 -12.60
CA ALA A 715 5.66 45.83 -12.26
C ALA A 715 5.18 45.06 -13.50
N ARG A 716 4.94 45.74 -14.62
CA ARG A 716 4.57 45.09 -15.88
C ARG A 716 5.73 44.26 -16.44
N ASP A 717 6.95 44.79 -16.46
CA ASP A 717 8.14 44.03 -16.90
C ASP A 717 8.45 42.86 -15.95
N ALA A 718 8.09 43.00 -14.67
CA ALA A 718 8.23 41.92 -13.69
C ALA A 718 7.33 40.74 -14.07
N LEU A 719 6.09 40.99 -14.50
CA LEU A 719 5.12 39.97 -14.89
C LEU A 719 5.55 39.15 -16.11
N ASP A 720 6.29 39.75 -17.05
CA ASP A 720 6.82 39.03 -18.22
C ASP A 720 7.76 37.88 -17.82
N ARG A 721 8.43 37.99 -16.66
CA ARG A 721 9.31 36.93 -16.12
C ARG A 721 8.55 35.71 -15.57
N PHE A 722 7.23 35.79 -15.49
CA PHE A 722 6.35 34.69 -15.04
C PHE A 722 5.59 34.03 -16.21
N ALA A 723 5.90 34.39 -17.47
CA ALA A 723 5.12 34.00 -18.64
C ALA A 723 5.09 32.48 -18.92
N ASP A 724 6.19 31.75 -18.66
CA ASP A 724 6.41 30.42 -19.25
C ASP A 724 6.10 29.20 -18.35
N ALA A 725 6.05 29.29 -17.01
CA ALA A 725 5.77 28.11 -16.18
C ALA A 725 5.29 28.36 -14.73
N HIS A 726 5.02 29.61 -14.37
CA HIS A 726 4.94 30.04 -12.96
C HIS A 726 3.49 30.33 -12.49
N PRO A 727 3.20 30.65 -11.21
CA PRO A 727 1.83 30.96 -10.73
C PRO A 727 1.16 32.09 -11.51
N MET A 728 -0.18 32.14 -11.49
CA MET A 728 -0.93 33.36 -11.83
C MET A 728 -0.54 34.46 -10.84
N VAL A 729 -0.21 35.66 -11.32
CA VAL A 729 0.26 36.75 -10.45
C VAL A 729 -0.74 37.89 -10.42
N ILE A 730 -1.13 38.30 -9.21
CA ILE A 730 -2.05 39.41 -8.96
C ILE A 730 -1.30 40.48 -8.15
N THR A 731 -0.75 41.47 -8.84
CA THR A 731 0.09 42.50 -8.21
C THR A 731 -0.75 43.64 -7.67
N LYS A 732 -0.64 43.91 -6.36
CA LYS A 732 -1.24 45.04 -5.66
C LYS A 732 -0.41 46.31 -5.90
N MET A 733 -1.01 47.34 -6.50
CA MET A 733 -0.35 48.59 -6.94
C MET A 733 -0.80 49.84 -6.16
N GLY A 734 -1.34 49.67 -4.96
CA GLY A 734 -1.79 50.78 -4.11
C GLY A 734 -2.85 51.65 -4.78
N GLU A 735 -2.61 52.97 -4.86
CA GLU A 735 -3.52 53.93 -5.49
C GLU A 735 -3.76 53.71 -6.98
N GLN A 736 -2.92 52.90 -7.64
CA GLN A 736 -3.07 52.54 -9.05
C GLN A 736 -3.98 51.31 -9.26
N GLY A 737 -4.39 50.64 -8.18
CA GLY A 737 -5.24 49.44 -8.22
C GLY A 737 -4.44 48.14 -8.26
N ALA A 738 -4.66 47.30 -9.27
CA ALA A 738 -3.99 46.01 -9.41
C ALA A 738 -3.62 45.66 -10.86
N LEU A 739 -2.58 44.86 -11.04
CA LEU A 739 -2.27 44.17 -12.30
C LEU A 739 -2.61 42.69 -12.17
N VAL A 740 -3.39 42.17 -13.12
CA VAL A 740 -3.85 40.78 -13.15
C VAL A 740 -3.18 40.08 -14.32
N GLN A 741 -2.36 39.07 -14.06
CA GLN A 741 -1.78 38.21 -15.10
C GLN A 741 -2.56 36.89 -15.20
N SER A 742 -3.54 36.81 -16.10
CA SER A 742 -4.46 35.68 -16.25
C SER A 742 -4.32 34.98 -17.61
N GLY A 743 -4.79 33.73 -17.70
CA GLY A 743 -4.80 32.92 -18.94
C GLY A 743 -3.92 31.66 -18.89
N PRO A 744 -4.01 30.79 -19.92
CA PRO A 744 -3.22 29.56 -20.01
C PRO A 744 -1.71 29.84 -20.02
N ARG A 745 -0.90 28.90 -19.51
CA ARG A 745 0.57 29.00 -19.55
C ARG A 745 1.04 29.24 -21.00
N GLY A 746 1.97 30.19 -21.19
CA GLY A 746 2.44 30.61 -22.52
C GLY A 746 1.51 31.55 -23.32
N GLN A 747 0.30 31.85 -22.83
CA GLN A 747 -0.65 32.79 -23.46
C GLN A 747 -1.25 33.80 -22.46
N ARG A 748 -0.52 34.10 -21.39
CA ARG A 748 -1.01 34.96 -20.32
C ARG A 748 -1.11 36.42 -20.75
N ARG A 749 -2.22 37.06 -20.38
CA ARG A 749 -2.48 38.48 -20.60
C ARG A 749 -2.36 39.23 -19.27
N VAL A 750 -1.77 40.42 -19.33
CA VAL A 750 -1.73 41.36 -18.20
C VAL A 750 -2.81 42.43 -18.38
N THR A 751 -3.77 42.46 -17.47
CA THR A 751 -4.85 43.44 -17.42
C THR A 751 -4.68 44.37 -16.21
N SER A 752 -4.96 45.66 -16.38
CA SER A 752 -4.94 46.64 -15.29
C SER A 752 -6.35 46.88 -14.77
N VAL A 753 -6.50 46.80 -13.44
CA VAL A 753 -7.74 47.08 -12.71
C VAL A 753 -7.52 48.36 -11.90
N PRO A 754 -8.04 49.53 -12.33
CA PRO A 754 -7.78 50.80 -11.67
C PRO A 754 -8.50 50.92 -10.32
N ALA A 755 -7.86 51.54 -9.33
CA ALA A 755 -8.51 51.87 -8.07
C ALA A 755 -9.42 53.10 -8.18
N PRO A 756 -10.59 53.11 -7.50
CA PRO A 756 -11.38 54.33 -7.34
C PRO A 756 -10.61 55.36 -6.50
N ARG A 757 -10.78 56.64 -6.81
CA ARG A 757 -10.18 57.73 -6.02
C ARG A 757 -10.91 57.86 -4.68
N VAL A 758 -10.18 57.60 -3.60
CA VAL A 758 -10.66 57.74 -2.22
C VAL A 758 -9.63 58.53 -1.40
N SER A 759 -10.07 59.20 -0.33
CA SER A 759 -9.17 59.78 0.67
C SER A 759 -8.86 58.70 1.71
N PRO A 760 -7.63 58.12 1.74
CA PRO A 760 -7.31 57.06 2.69
C PRO A 760 -7.29 57.63 4.11
N VAL A 761 -7.95 56.92 5.03
CA VAL A 761 -7.97 57.23 6.47
C VAL A 761 -6.96 56.37 7.21
N ASP A 762 -6.85 55.09 6.85
CA ASP A 762 -5.80 54.19 7.34
C ASP A 762 -5.54 53.13 6.23
N THR A 763 -4.29 52.79 5.94
CA THR A 763 -3.95 51.86 4.84
C THR A 763 -3.46 50.50 5.34
N VAL A 764 -3.45 50.31 6.66
CA VAL A 764 -2.90 49.11 7.31
C VAL A 764 -3.81 47.91 7.06
N GLY A 765 -3.19 46.80 6.70
CA GLY A 765 -3.90 45.57 6.31
C GLY A 765 -4.62 45.66 4.96
N ALA A 766 -4.42 46.71 4.16
CA ALA A 766 -5.05 46.82 2.84
C ALA A 766 -4.66 45.67 1.91
N GLY A 767 -3.41 45.20 1.99
CA GLY A 767 -2.95 44.02 1.25
C GLY A 767 -3.66 42.74 1.67
N ASP A 768 -3.77 42.50 2.98
CA ASP A 768 -4.44 41.33 3.56
C ASP A 768 -5.94 41.33 3.21
N ALA A 769 -6.60 42.49 3.31
CA ALA A 769 -7.99 42.68 2.91
C ALA A 769 -8.20 42.44 1.41
N PHE A 770 -7.28 42.90 0.56
CA PHE A 770 -7.31 42.62 -0.87
C PHE A 770 -7.21 41.11 -1.14
N ASN A 771 -6.26 40.42 -0.49
CA ASN A 771 -6.08 38.98 -0.66
C ASN A 771 -7.36 38.22 -0.26
N ALA A 772 -7.97 38.59 0.87
CA ALA A 772 -9.18 37.96 1.36
C ALA A 772 -10.34 38.08 0.37
N VAL A 773 -10.59 39.30 -0.14
CA VAL A 773 -11.67 39.54 -1.12
C VAL A 773 -11.36 38.86 -2.43
N PHE A 774 -10.12 38.96 -2.92
CA PHE A 774 -9.71 38.33 -4.18
C PHE A 774 -9.90 36.81 -4.14
N LEU A 775 -9.36 36.11 -3.13
CA LEU A 775 -9.45 34.66 -3.05
C LEU A 775 -10.90 34.20 -2.87
N THR A 776 -11.67 34.92 -2.04
CA THR A 776 -13.11 34.66 -1.85
C THR A 776 -13.88 34.77 -3.16
N GLU A 777 -13.72 35.87 -3.90
CA GLU A 777 -14.45 36.08 -5.15
C GLU A 777 -13.90 35.22 -6.29
N PHE A 778 -12.61 34.90 -6.31
CA PHE A 778 -12.00 34.00 -7.29
C PHE A 778 -12.56 32.57 -7.16
N MET A 779 -12.74 32.10 -5.92
CA MET A 779 -13.39 30.81 -5.66
C MET A 779 -14.86 30.81 -6.11
N ARG A 780 -15.53 31.97 -6.12
CA ARG A 780 -16.95 32.12 -6.51
C ARG A 780 -17.14 32.28 -8.02
N HIS A 781 -16.35 33.12 -8.71
CA HIS A 781 -16.61 33.52 -10.11
C HIS A 781 -15.71 32.87 -11.16
N LYS A 782 -14.67 32.14 -10.75
CA LYS A 782 -13.61 31.56 -11.61
C LYS A 782 -12.79 32.57 -12.43
N ASP A 783 -13.30 33.76 -12.74
CA ASP A 783 -12.59 34.81 -13.49
C ASP A 783 -11.67 35.66 -12.57
N PRO A 784 -10.35 35.72 -12.83
CA PRO A 784 -9.42 36.50 -12.02
C PRO A 784 -9.61 38.03 -12.11
N GLU A 785 -10.05 38.56 -13.26
CA GLU A 785 -10.16 40.01 -13.45
C GLU A 785 -11.36 40.58 -12.69
N GLU A 786 -12.47 39.86 -12.67
CA GLU A 786 -13.66 40.21 -11.90
C GLU A 786 -13.41 40.11 -10.39
N ALA A 787 -12.72 39.05 -9.95
CA ALA A 787 -12.30 38.90 -8.55
C ALA A 787 -11.39 40.07 -8.12
N ALA A 788 -10.42 40.44 -8.94
CA ALA A 788 -9.52 41.57 -8.67
C ALA A 788 -10.26 42.91 -8.66
N ARG A 789 -11.23 43.12 -9.55
CA ARG A 789 -12.06 44.34 -9.57
C ARG A 789 -12.86 44.50 -8.28
N THR A 790 -13.44 43.41 -7.80
CA THR A 790 -14.17 43.41 -6.52
C THR A 790 -13.21 43.66 -5.35
N ALA A 791 -12.04 43.03 -5.35
CA ALA A 791 -11.00 43.25 -4.34
C ALA A 791 -10.53 44.70 -4.29
N VAL A 792 -10.19 45.31 -5.43
CA VAL A 792 -9.80 46.73 -5.52
C VAL A 792 -10.91 47.63 -4.96
N SER A 793 -12.16 47.44 -5.39
CA SER A 793 -13.29 48.28 -4.97
C SER A 793 -13.58 48.17 -3.48
N THR A 794 -13.69 46.95 -2.96
CA THR A 794 -14.02 46.68 -1.55
C THR A 794 -12.90 47.16 -0.62
N THR A 795 -11.64 46.89 -0.96
CA THR A 795 -10.49 47.36 -0.17
C THR A 795 -10.37 48.89 -0.22
N SER A 796 -10.59 49.53 -1.36
CA SER A 796 -10.58 51.00 -1.46
C SER A 796 -11.64 51.66 -0.57
N ARG A 797 -12.82 51.05 -0.47
CA ARG A 797 -13.86 51.49 0.48
C ARG A 797 -13.43 51.28 1.94
N ALA A 798 -12.82 50.14 2.26
CA ALA A 798 -12.36 49.83 3.61
C ALA A 798 -11.29 50.82 4.10
N ILE A 799 -10.29 51.15 3.28
CA ILE A 799 -9.22 52.10 3.68
C ILE A 799 -9.71 53.54 3.83
N SER A 800 -10.84 53.89 3.23
CA SER A 800 -11.46 55.22 3.35
C SER A 800 -12.23 55.42 4.67
N LEU A 801 -12.28 54.38 5.51
CA LEU A 801 -12.95 54.40 6.81
C LEU A 801 -11.94 54.27 7.96
N PRO A 802 -12.25 54.87 9.14
CA PRO A 802 -11.51 54.62 10.38
C PRO A 802 -11.48 53.13 10.71
N SER A 803 -10.44 52.68 11.42
CA SER A 803 -10.21 51.25 11.73
C SER A 803 -11.42 50.58 12.39
N SER A 804 -12.16 51.30 13.23
CA SER A 804 -13.37 50.83 13.93
C SER A 804 -14.58 50.53 13.02
N LEU A 805 -14.60 51.02 11.77
CA LEU A 805 -15.71 50.86 10.83
C LEU A 805 -15.36 50.02 9.60
N ARG A 806 -14.14 49.46 9.53
CA ARG A 806 -13.66 48.67 8.37
C ARG A 806 -14.37 47.35 8.24
N ASP A 807 -14.51 46.68 9.37
CA ASP A 807 -15.04 45.33 9.46
C ASP A 807 -16.49 45.27 8.93
N ASP A 808 -17.23 46.35 9.11
CA ASP A 808 -18.59 46.52 8.57
C ASP A 808 -18.64 46.53 7.04
N VAL A 809 -17.55 46.88 6.34
CA VAL A 809 -17.50 46.83 4.87
C VAL A 809 -17.59 45.39 4.39
N PHE A 810 -16.83 44.48 5.03
CA PHE A 810 -16.79 43.06 4.67
C PHE A 810 -18.08 42.35 5.09
N ARG A 811 -18.63 42.69 6.27
CA ARG A 811 -19.92 42.17 6.74
C ARG A 811 -21.10 42.66 5.89
N LYS A 812 -21.10 43.92 5.41
CA LYS A 812 -22.14 44.43 4.49
C LYS A 812 -22.02 43.88 3.08
N HIS A 813 -20.80 43.63 2.61
CA HIS A 813 -20.57 42.95 1.32
C HIS A 813 -21.22 41.56 1.29
N ARG A 814 -21.25 40.87 2.44
CA ARG A 814 -22.00 39.62 2.63
C ARG A 814 -23.51 39.80 2.52
N THR A 815 -24.09 40.88 3.05
CA THR A 815 -25.56 41.09 3.07
C THR A 815 -26.12 41.64 1.76
N ASP A 816 -25.40 42.53 1.07
CA ASP A 816 -25.89 43.20 -0.15
C ASP A 816 -26.12 42.21 -1.32
N ARG A 817 -25.51 41.02 -1.30
CA ARG A 817 -25.72 39.95 -2.30
C ARG A 817 -26.64 38.81 -1.86
N GLY A 818 -27.11 38.80 -0.60
CA GLY A 818 -28.10 37.82 -0.14
C GLY A 818 -29.49 37.98 -0.79
N ASN A 819 -29.70 39.08 -1.53
CA ASN A 819 -30.93 39.37 -2.28
C ASN A 819 -30.89 38.98 -3.76
N ASP A 820 -29.75 38.53 -4.31
CA ASP A 820 -29.62 38.12 -5.72
C ASP A 820 -29.72 36.60 -5.94
N SER A 821 -30.11 35.84 -4.90
CA SER A 821 -30.37 34.40 -4.98
C SER A 821 -31.76 34.06 -4.42
N VAL A 822 -32.79 34.43 -5.16
CA VAL A 822 -34.13 33.79 -5.14
C VAL A 822 -34.46 33.32 -6.54
#